data_AF-A0A661J6E7-F1
#
_entry.id   AF-A0A661J6E7-F1
#
_cell.length_a   1.000
_cell.length_b   1.000
_cell.length_c   1.000
_cell.angle_alpha   90.00
_cell.angle_beta   90.00
_cell.angle_gamma   90.00
#
_symmetry.space_group_name_H-M   'P 1'
#
loop_
_entity.id
_entity.type
_entity.pdbx_description
1 polymer ?
#
loop_
_entity_poly.entity_id
_entity_poly.type
_entity_poly.pdbx_seq_one_letter_code
_entity_poly.pdbx_strand_id
1 'polypeptide(L)'
;MNVDLVKRLSEFPDFKDIVDDYRKLPGLLGRDNPYLKVLVLYKIMETGGLESIHEEAFREVDRTLGQIIRKESPDALISFVTRTFDVLKQSKKLYPLSGLSCVQTIGRELFKTGSPPLINHFLDSAISLGFELPHVGGVSEEWQVQFNPAHLRNIRVWLDLVEQDPKRNTRLLSALLVNLSLGGVHVQDTDLFQKDVSRLLNSPIQQVYSLGKQLAKLFPVYFNEIGAEGLLRDVSTEIDELCHRKDRVIHFIRKQSHVESNPLLLDFIQQIIRFWRTGDRALLQPFLPEEVFQQVAESGPYFDDIQKIFQLLFKENKVADEKELVELDIARVETQLAKMSQVSAREKKRALLIIRFHQLLAQKYQLSVREIGSHLERGKRIGMPSPDSLIKALEETDIYTRLDAILSYLQGLKDIILSEQESIGLENIYHKRHIAANIPSMYGSYHEPKFDALGLSFRLENLANTLFEELVATMNLRIITRATIVQISKDLAFFVRALEIDGITSKRLNKHLELLSQAMKIRRFSYSQYIDIFKGFSEAIKEIISRYYYNPHQDNLQRIIGQLGPDQVLAKYQRGKKKQPQAAFISKVSETFLRNLVAGTLGLQSLDTFVSRILNTLNIQKEELSSSHLDLLMSYDPHQAISPIHELNPATHDLIHLGNKGYNLVLLADQGIPVPPGFIVTTEFFRCQQVCSDYCASNEDFLHRVNEQKTYLEAATGAIFGSPSRPLLLSVRSGAAISMPGMMITFLNVGINEEIVEGLIQETGEPWFAWDCYRRFLQSWGMSFDIERDVFDAIMHAYKARYHRMLKREFSTEEISEVVMAYRQTLEERGVSVPDNPDEQLQIAIFQVMRSWYSQKARKYREIMGISDNWGTAVTVQAMIYGNLDTDSGSGVAFTHNPTRTDDRISLWGDFTLGNQGEDVVGGLVQTLPLSEEQRRENGRKDEISFESQFPQLFARLNEIAEQLIYEQGWGPQEIEFTFQSDTEEGLFILQSMDMTLRARRSYSVFAPSLEQDKAYLGNGIGVSGGALSGRAVFNLEEIEHYGHQHPSDSLILIRSDTVPDDITEISAADAILSARGGATSHAAIVAYQLEKTCVVGCAELQVWESESRCRLGGHEIRAGDFLSIDGRGGAIYHGRYDIKTVEMWQ
;
A
#
# COMPACT_ATOMS: atom_id res chain seq x y z
N MET A 1 90.19 -36.18 -29.34
CA MET A 1 89.20 -35.64 -30.31
C MET A 1 89.95 -35.18 -31.55
N ASN A 2 89.45 -35.52 -32.75
CA ASN A 2 90.09 -35.18 -34.03
C ASN A 2 89.87 -33.68 -34.32
N VAL A 3 90.94 -32.87 -34.26
CA VAL A 3 90.89 -31.40 -34.32
C VAL A 3 90.30 -30.90 -35.65
N ASP A 4 90.49 -31.63 -36.74
CA ASP A 4 89.98 -31.27 -38.07
C ASP A 4 88.46 -31.47 -38.20
N LEU A 5 87.91 -32.48 -37.51
CA LEU A 5 86.46 -32.72 -37.47
C LEU A 5 85.77 -31.63 -36.64
N VAL A 6 86.38 -31.22 -35.52
CA VAL A 6 85.86 -30.13 -34.69
C VAL A 6 85.87 -28.80 -35.45
N LYS A 7 86.91 -28.53 -36.25
CA LYS A 7 87.03 -27.31 -37.05
C LYS A 7 85.99 -27.23 -38.18
N ARG A 8 85.70 -28.35 -38.85
CA ARG A 8 84.62 -28.44 -39.85
C ARG A 8 83.23 -28.37 -39.23
N LEU A 9 83.03 -28.95 -38.05
CA LEU A 9 81.75 -28.85 -37.33
C LEU A 9 81.49 -27.42 -36.82
N SER A 10 82.53 -26.64 -36.50
CA SER A 10 82.40 -25.23 -36.13
C SER A 10 82.14 -24.26 -37.30
N GLU A 11 82.18 -24.74 -38.55
CA GLU A 11 81.81 -23.95 -39.74
C GLU A 11 80.33 -24.11 -40.12
N PHE A 12 79.60 -25.05 -39.52
CA PHE A 12 78.16 -25.17 -39.70
C PHE A 12 77.44 -24.11 -38.86
N PRO A 13 76.40 -23.44 -39.42
CA PRO A 13 75.62 -22.48 -38.66
C PRO A 13 74.99 -23.18 -37.47
N ASP A 14 75.17 -22.57 -36.29
CA ASP A 14 74.52 -23.05 -35.09
C ASP A 14 73.05 -22.61 -35.07
N PHE A 15 72.30 -23.03 -34.05
CA PHE A 15 70.89 -22.66 -33.92
C PHE A 15 70.67 -21.14 -33.87
N LYS A 16 71.62 -20.40 -33.27
CA LYS A 16 71.52 -18.94 -33.18
C LYS A 16 71.76 -18.30 -34.54
N ASP A 17 72.70 -18.80 -35.33
CA ASP A 17 72.93 -18.34 -36.70
C ASP A 17 71.67 -18.53 -37.58
N ILE A 18 71.00 -19.68 -37.45
CA ILE A 18 69.74 -19.96 -38.15
C ILE A 18 68.63 -18.99 -37.72
N VAL A 19 68.45 -18.76 -36.41
CA VAL A 19 67.46 -17.81 -35.88
C VAL A 19 67.75 -16.38 -36.35
N ASP A 20 69.02 -15.96 -36.36
CA ASP A 20 69.43 -14.62 -36.80
C ASP A 20 69.24 -14.41 -38.31
N ASP A 21 69.35 -15.46 -39.13
CA ASP A 21 69.01 -15.39 -40.55
C ASP A 21 67.50 -15.24 -40.77
N TYR A 22 66.68 -16.03 -40.06
CA TYR A 22 65.23 -15.86 -40.07
C TYR A 22 64.79 -14.48 -39.59
N ARG A 23 65.48 -13.90 -38.61
CA ARG A 23 65.25 -12.52 -38.12
C ARG A 23 65.50 -11.47 -39.21
N LYS A 24 66.46 -11.68 -40.12
CA LYS A 24 66.80 -10.72 -41.21
C LYS A 24 65.90 -10.87 -42.45
N LEU A 25 65.33 -12.06 -42.69
CA LEU A 25 64.53 -12.38 -43.89
C LEU A 25 63.39 -11.38 -44.18
N PRO A 26 62.57 -10.94 -43.20
CA PRO A 26 61.49 -9.99 -43.46
C PRO A 26 61.99 -8.65 -44.03
N GLY A 27 63.15 -8.18 -43.57
CA GLY A 27 63.76 -6.94 -44.05
C GLY A 27 64.38 -7.08 -45.44
N LEU A 28 64.86 -8.28 -45.80
CA LEU A 28 65.46 -8.56 -47.10
C LEU A 28 64.40 -8.77 -48.20
N LEU A 29 63.37 -9.58 -47.92
CA LEU A 29 62.31 -9.92 -48.87
C LEU A 29 61.19 -8.88 -48.92
N GLY A 30 61.01 -8.11 -47.86
CA GLY A 30 59.88 -7.20 -47.66
C GLY A 30 60.14 -5.72 -47.92
N ARG A 31 61.31 -5.35 -48.46
CA ARG A 31 61.72 -3.94 -48.65
C ARG A 31 60.74 -3.11 -49.50
N ASP A 32 60.22 -3.71 -50.57
CA ASP A 32 59.32 -3.03 -51.53
C ASP A 32 57.89 -3.60 -51.53
N ASN A 33 57.61 -4.67 -50.78
CA ASN A 33 56.30 -5.32 -50.73
C ASN A 33 55.89 -5.63 -49.27
N PRO A 34 55.09 -4.74 -48.64
CA PRO A 34 54.58 -4.92 -47.29
C PRO A 34 53.77 -6.20 -47.09
N TYR A 35 53.04 -6.66 -48.12
CA TYR A 35 52.26 -7.89 -48.07
C TYR A 35 53.16 -9.12 -47.98
N LEU A 36 54.19 -9.20 -48.83
CA LEU A 36 55.18 -10.28 -48.78
C LEU A 36 55.94 -10.30 -47.45
N LYS A 37 56.25 -9.13 -46.90
CA LYS A 37 56.85 -8.99 -45.57
C LYS A 37 56.01 -9.66 -44.48
N VAL A 38 54.71 -9.38 -44.45
CA VAL A 38 53.78 -9.97 -43.47
C VAL A 38 53.63 -11.49 -43.67
N LEU A 39 53.63 -11.99 -44.90
CA LEU A 39 53.59 -13.44 -45.16
C LEU A 39 54.82 -14.17 -44.63
N VAL A 40 56.02 -13.59 -44.78
CA VAL A 40 57.26 -14.15 -44.23
C VAL A 40 57.22 -14.15 -42.70
N LEU A 41 56.72 -13.06 -42.10
CA LEU A 41 56.54 -12.97 -40.65
C LEU A 41 55.52 -13.99 -40.11
N TYR A 42 54.41 -14.23 -40.82
CA TYR A 42 53.48 -15.33 -40.49
C TYR A 42 54.18 -16.68 -40.55
N LYS A 43 55.00 -16.90 -41.59
CA LYS A 43 55.72 -18.17 -41.72
C LYS A 43 56.71 -18.38 -40.58
N ILE A 44 57.39 -17.32 -40.12
CA ILE A 44 58.25 -17.38 -38.92
C ILE A 44 57.45 -17.86 -37.71
N MET A 45 56.25 -17.29 -37.48
CA MET A 45 55.42 -17.63 -36.33
C MET A 45 54.77 -19.02 -36.39
N GLU A 46 54.59 -19.57 -37.58
CA GLU A 46 54.11 -20.95 -37.80
C GLU A 46 55.24 -22.00 -37.67
N THR A 47 56.50 -21.57 -37.64
CA THR A 47 57.66 -22.48 -37.67
C THR A 47 58.17 -22.77 -36.26
N GLY A 48 58.02 -24.02 -35.81
CA GLY A 48 58.57 -24.46 -34.52
C GLY A 48 60.10 -24.34 -34.46
N GLY A 49 60.62 -23.94 -33.31
CA GLY A 49 62.04 -23.65 -33.09
C GLY A 49 62.44 -22.18 -33.31
N LEU A 50 61.52 -21.29 -33.69
CA LEU A 50 61.75 -19.84 -33.83
C LEU A 50 61.07 -19.01 -32.72
N GLU A 51 60.65 -19.64 -31.63
CA GLU A 51 59.84 -19.01 -30.57
C GLU A 51 60.51 -17.77 -29.97
N SER A 52 61.85 -17.75 -29.94
CA SER A 52 62.67 -16.64 -29.45
C SER A 52 62.52 -15.34 -30.26
N ILE A 53 62.01 -15.40 -31.50
CA ILE A 53 61.76 -14.25 -32.37
C ILE A 53 60.28 -14.02 -32.69
N HIS A 54 59.36 -14.83 -32.16
CA HIS A 54 57.93 -14.69 -32.43
C HIS A 54 57.37 -13.35 -31.97
N GLU A 55 57.77 -12.87 -30.79
CA GLU A 55 57.29 -11.59 -30.27
C GLU A 55 57.79 -10.40 -31.12
N GLU A 56 59.04 -10.47 -31.58
CA GLU A 56 59.62 -9.49 -32.51
C GLU A 56 58.87 -9.52 -33.86
N ALA A 57 58.57 -10.71 -34.37
CA ALA A 57 57.77 -10.88 -35.57
C ALA A 57 56.36 -10.30 -35.43
N PHE A 58 55.70 -10.49 -34.29
CA PHE A 58 54.39 -9.88 -33.99
C PHE A 58 54.43 -8.36 -34.05
N ARG A 59 55.43 -7.73 -33.42
CA ARG A 59 55.58 -6.27 -33.43
C ARG A 59 55.81 -5.74 -34.84
N GLU A 60 56.54 -6.48 -35.68
CA GLU A 60 56.81 -6.07 -37.05
C GLU A 60 55.61 -6.29 -37.98
N VAL A 61 54.79 -7.31 -37.72
CA VAL A 61 53.46 -7.46 -38.34
C VAL A 61 52.60 -6.25 -37.98
N ASP A 62 52.44 -5.92 -36.70
CA ASP A 62 51.64 -4.77 -36.22
C ASP A 62 52.01 -3.45 -36.92
N ARG A 63 53.31 -3.16 -37.03
CA ARG A 63 53.81 -1.97 -37.74
C ARG A 63 53.48 -1.95 -39.23
N THR A 64 53.45 -3.12 -39.88
CA THR A 64 53.25 -3.25 -41.33
C THR A 64 51.76 -3.33 -41.68
N LEU A 65 50.91 -3.82 -40.77
CA LEU A 65 49.46 -3.99 -40.96
C LEU A 65 48.75 -2.70 -41.39
N GLY A 66 49.05 -1.58 -40.73
CA GLY A 66 48.44 -0.29 -41.06
C GLY A 66 48.76 0.22 -42.47
N GLN A 67 49.89 -0.19 -43.06
CA GLN A 67 50.27 0.21 -44.43
C GLN A 67 49.50 -0.59 -45.49
N ILE A 68 49.20 -1.87 -45.22
CA ILE A 68 48.45 -2.75 -46.12
C ILE A 68 46.99 -2.33 -46.16
N ILE A 69 46.38 -2.10 -44.98
CA ILE A 69 44.96 -1.73 -44.86
C ILE A 69 44.61 -0.45 -45.64
N ARG A 70 45.56 0.49 -45.73
CA ARG A 70 45.35 1.76 -46.44
C ARG A 70 45.49 1.67 -47.98
N LYS A 71 46.09 0.61 -48.51
CA LYS A 71 46.47 0.50 -49.94
C LYS A 71 45.66 -0.53 -50.73
N GLU A 72 45.10 -1.53 -50.07
CA GLU A 72 44.43 -2.67 -50.70
C GLU A 72 42.93 -2.47 -50.90
N SER A 73 42.31 -3.27 -51.79
CA SER A 73 40.86 -3.26 -52.01
C SER A 73 40.11 -4.00 -50.88
N PRO A 74 38.82 -3.66 -50.63
CA PRO A 74 38.03 -4.29 -49.57
C PRO A 74 37.97 -5.83 -49.63
N ASP A 75 37.89 -6.43 -50.82
CA ASP A 75 37.83 -7.90 -50.98
C ASP A 75 39.17 -8.58 -50.63
N ALA A 76 40.29 -7.98 -51.03
CA ALA A 76 41.61 -8.46 -50.66
C ALA A 76 41.85 -8.35 -49.14
N LEU A 77 41.27 -7.32 -48.50
CA LEU A 77 41.34 -7.11 -47.06
C LEU A 77 40.55 -8.16 -46.27
N ILE A 78 39.41 -8.66 -46.76
CA ILE A 78 38.67 -9.73 -46.08
C ILE A 78 39.54 -10.99 -45.96
N SER A 79 40.12 -11.46 -47.07
CA SER A 79 41.01 -12.65 -47.06
C SER A 79 42.24 -12.42 -46.18
N PHE A 80 42.79 -11.21 -46.20
CA PHE A 80 43.92 -10.83 -45.36
C PHE A 80 43.58 -10.85 -43.86
N VAL A 81 42.46 -10.25 -43.46
CA VAL A 81 41.96 -10.26 -42.08
C VAL A 81 41.74 -11.70 -41.62
N THR A 82 41.05 -12.54 -42.39
CA THR A 82 40.85 -13.96 -42.03
C THR A 82 42.17 -14.66 -41.75
N ARG A 83 43.13 -14.57 -42.67
CA ARG A 83 44.44 -15.22 -42.50
C ARG A 83 45.20 -14.68 -41.29
N THR A 84 45.10 -13.37 -41.03
CA THR A 84 45.72 -12.74 -39.85
C THR A 84 45.14 -13.30 -38.57
N PHE A 85 43.81 -13.42 -38.48
CA PHE A 85 43.11 -13.95 -37.31
C PHE A 85 43.35 -15.46 -37.10
N ASP A 86 43.54 -16.24 -38.16
CA ASP A 86 43.92 -17.65 -38.06
C ASP A 86 45.30 -17.83 -37.40
N VAL A 87 46.28 -17.01 -37.81
CA VAL A 87 47.62 -17.01 -37.20
C VAL A 87 47.55 -16.54 -35.75
N LEU A 88 46.80 -15.46 -35.47
CA LEU A 88 46.59 -14.96 -34.11
C LEU A 88 45.94 -16.01 -33.21
N LYS A 89 45.00 -16.81 -33.73
CA LYS A 89 44.32 -17.86 -32.96
C LYS A 89 45.28 -18.96 -32.51
N GLN A 90 46.26 -19.31 -33.33
CA GLN A 90 47.28 -20.32 -33.00
C GLN A 90 48.30 -19.81 -31.97
N SER A 91 48.67 -18.53 -32.04
CA SER A 91 49.68 -17.91 -31.18
C SER A 91 49.13 -17.33 -29.87
N LYS A 92 47.80 -17.13 -29.77
CA LYS A 92 47.12 -16.44 -28.67
C LYS A 92 47.51 -16.92 -27.28
N LYS A 93 47.69 -18.24 -27.10
CA LYS A 93 48.07 -18.83 -25.80
C LYS A 93 49.45 -18.40 -25.31
N LEU A 94 50.36 -18.06 -26.22
CA LEU A 94 51.75 -17.75 -25.91
C LEU A 94 52.00 -16.23 -25.86
N TYR A 95 51.31 -15.45 -26.71
CA TYR A 95 51.53 -14.00 -26.83
C TYR A 95 50.22 -13.18 -26.86
N PRO A 96 49.38 -13.24 -25.81
CA PRO A 96 48.06 -12.61 -25.82
C PRO A 96 48.13 -11.09 -25.97
N LEU A 97 49.07 -10.41 -25.30
CA LEU A 97 49.22 -8.94 -25.36
C LEU A 97 49.55 -8.44 -26.78
N SER A 98 50.49 -9.10 -27.45
CA SER A 98 50.88 -8.77 -28.83
C SER A 98 49.74 -9.02 -29.81
N GLY A 99 48.97 -10.09 -29.61
CA GLY A 99 47.78 -10.38 -30.41
C GLY A 99 46.70 -9.31 -30.26
N LEU A 100 46.46 -8.84 -29.03
CA LEU A 100 45.51 -7.75 -28.76
C LEU A 100 45.93 -6.42 -29.38
N SER A 101 47.24 -6.11 -29.41
CA SER A 101 47.77 -4.94 -30.12
C SER A 101 47.43 -5.01 -31.62
N CYS A 102 47.66 -6.17 -32.25
CA CYS A 102 47.31 -6.38 -33.65
C CYS A 102 45.81 -6.19 -33.90
N VAL A 103 44.95 -6.74 -33.04
CA VAL A 103 43.48 -6.55 -33.14
C VAL A 103 43.11 -5.07 -33.05
N GLN A 104 43.72 -4.33 -32.12
CA GLN A 104 43.48 -2.89 -31.97
C GLN A 104 43.88 -2.10 -33.22
N THR A 105 45.09 -2.34 -33.74
CA THR A 105 45.61 -1.66 -34.93
C THR A 105 44.75 -1.95 -36.17
N ILE A 106 44.41 -3.23 -36.40
CA ILE A 106 43.56 -3.64 -37.51
C ILE A 106 42.20 -2.94 -37.40
N GLY A 107 41.55 -3.02 -36.24
CA GLY A 107 40.25 -2.41 -36.04
C GLY A 107 40.25 -0.92 -36.31
N ARG A 108 41.16 -0.15 -35.69
CA ARG A 108 41.26 1.31 -35.88
C ARG A 108 41.45 1.72 -37.34
N GLU A 109 42.25 0.97 -38.11
CA GLU A 109 42.46 1.26 -39.52
C GLU A 109 41.27 0.82 -40.39
N LEU A 110 40.60 -0.29 -40.06
CA LEU A 110 39.40 -0.74 -40.75
C LEU A 110 38.20 0.19 -40.54
N PHE A 111 38.01 0.75 -39.34
CA PHE A 111 36.93 1.72 -39.09
C PHE A 111 37.03 2.97 -39.97
N LYS A 112 38.26 3.42 -40.29
CA LYS A 112 38.50 4.55 -41.21
C LYS A 112 38.05 4.28 -42.65
N THR A 113 37.95 3.01 -43.05
CA THR A 113 37.49 2.63 -44.40
C THR A 113 35.99 2.83 -44.60
N GLY A 114 35.21 2.86 -43.51
CA GLY A 114 33.76 3.03 -43.55
C GLY A 114 32.95 1.85 -44.11
N SER A 115 33.59 0.75 -44.54
CA SER A 115 32.98 -0.40 -45.21
C SER A 115 32.26 -1.35 -44.22
N PRO A 116 30.90 -1.42 -44.23
CA PRO A 116 30.17 -2.27 -43.28
C PRO A 116 30.47 -3.77 -43.40
N PRO A 117 30.58 -4.39 -44.61
CA PRO A 117 30.91 -5.81 -44.73
C PRO A 117 32.27 -6.16 -44.12
N LEU A 118 33.29 -5.33 -44.36
CA LEU A 118 34.64 -5.56 -43.86
C LEU A 118 34.72 -5.38 -42.33
N ILE A 119 34.05 -4.35 -41.80
CA ILE A 119 33.95 -4.12 -40.35
C ILE A 119 33.23 -5.29 -39.67
N ASN A 120 32.08 -5.73 -40.20
CA ASN A 120 31.33 -6.86 -39.64
C ASN A 120 32.16 -8.15 -39.65
N HIS A 121 32.86 -8.45 -40.74
CA HIS A 121 33.76 -9.61 -40.83
C HIS A 121 34.90 -9.54 -39.81
N PHE A 122 35.49 -8.35 -39.63
CA PHE A 122 36.49 -8.11 -38.59
C PHE A 122 35.92 -8.32 -37.19
N LEU A 123 34.74 -7.78 -36.87
CA LEU A 123 34.10 -7.95 -35.56
C LEU A 123 33.80 -9.43 -35.29
N ASP A 124 33.29 -10.17 -36.27
CA ASP A 124 33.06 -11.60 -36.16
C ASP A 124 34.37 -12.36 -35.91
N SER A 125 35.45 -11.96 -36.58
CA SER A 125 36.78 -12.54 -36.39
C SER A 125 37.34 -12.22 -34.99
N ALA A 126 37.18 -10.98 -34.52
CA ALA A 126 37.60 -10.53 -33.19
C ALA A 126 36.87 -11.28 -32.07
N ILE A 127 35.55 -11.43 -32.16
CA ILE A 127 34.78 -12.24 -31.21
C ILE A 127 35.17 -13.73 -31.33
N SER A 128 35.61 -14.19 -32.51
CA SER A 128 35.95 -15.62 -32.75
C SER A 128 37.29 -15.99 -32.13
N LEU A 129 38.19 -15.00 -32.06
CA LEU A 129 39.46 -15.13 -31.38
C LEU A 129 39.27 -15.44 -29.88
N GLY A 130 38.12 -15.04 -29.31
CA GLY A 130 37.73 -15.28 -27.91
C GLY A 130 38.25 -14.19 -26.98
N PHE A 131 37.78 -14.21 -25.73
CA PHE A 131 38.05 -13.18 -24.73
C PHE A 131 38.99 -13.67 -23.63
N GLU A 132 39.90 -12.79 -23.17
CA GLU A 132 40.80 -13.05 -22.03
C GLU A 132 40.06 -12.83 -20.70
N LEU A 133 39.76 -13.91 -19.98
CA LEU A 133 39.12 -13.87 -18.66
C LEU A 133 40.10 -13.46 -17.55
N PRO A 134 39.61 -12.94 -16.41
CA PRO A 134 40.49 -12.46 -15.34
C PRO A 134 41.29 -13.59 -14.69
N HIS A 135 40.76 -14.82 -14.64
CA HIS A 135 41.41 -15.98 -14.02
C HIS A 135 42.04 -15.64 -12.65
N VAL A 136 41.27 -14.98 -11.79
CA VAL A 136 41.71 -14.61 -10.44
C VAL A 136 42.10 -15.88 -9.68
N GLY A 137 43.38 -15.97 -9.31
CA GLY A 137 43.97 -17.04 -8.52
C GLY A 137 44.11 -16.66 -7.05
N GLY A 138 45.08 -17.29 -6.37
CA GLY A 138 45.44 -16.94 -4.99
C GLY A 138 46.32 -15.69 -4.90
N VAL A 139 46.81 -15.40 -3.70
CA VAL A 139 47.77 -14.33 -3.45
C VAL A 139 49.19 -14.91 -3.43
N SER A 140 50.14 -14.24 -4.09
CA SER A 140 51.56 -14.65 -4.14
C SER A 140 52.30 -14.45 -2.81
N GLU A 141 53.53 -14.96 -2.70
CA GLU A 141 54.41 -14.73 -1.56
C GLU A 141 54.78 -13.24 -1.40
N GLU A 142 54.75 -12.46 -2.49
CA GLU A 142 54.90 -11.00 -2.51
C GLU A 142 53.60 -10.25 -2.18
N TRP A 143 52.57 -10.97 -1.75
CA TRP A 143 51.25 -10.45 -1.37
C TRP A 143 50.50 -9.78 -2.52
N GLN A 144 50.72 -10.22 -3.76
CA GLN A 144 50.00 -9.72 -4.94
C GLN A 144 48.89 -10.67 -5.36
N VAL A 145 47.73 -10.13 -5.76
CA VAL A 145 46.67 -10.96 -6.34
C VAL A 145 47.14 -11.49 -7.69
N GLN A 146 47.08 -12.82 -7.89
CA GLN A 146 47.40 -13.42 -9.17
C GLN A 146 46.21 -13.33 -10.12
N PHE A 147 46.39 -12.72 -11.30
CA PHE A 147 45.35 -12.63 -12.32
C PHE A 147 45.98 -12.62 -13.73
N ASN A 148 45.14 -12.76 -14.76
CA ASN A 148 45.55 -12.69 -16.16
C ASN A 148 45.82 -11.22 -16.58
N PRO A 149 47.08 -10.82 -16.84
CA PRO A 149 47.40 -9.43 -17.21
C PRO A 149 46.80 -9.02 -18.57
N ALA A 150 46.43 -9.98 -19.43
CA ALA A 150 45.79 -9.69 -20.71
C ALA A 150 44.30 -9.32 -20.58
N HIS A 151 43.64 -9.63 -19.46
CA HIS A 151 42.22 -9.38 -19.25
C HIS A 151 41.87 -7.89 -19.39
N LEU A 152 42.50 -7.03 -18.58
CA LEU A 152 42.25 -5.60 -18.61
C LEU A 152 42.65 -4.97 -19.96
N ARG A 153 43.75 -5.43 -20.54
CA ARG A 153 44.18 -5.00 -21.88
C ARG A 153 43.14 -5.34 -22.93
N ASN A 154 42.53 -6.52 -22.86
CA ASN A 154 41.49 -6.95 -23.78
C ASN A 154 40.22 -6.09 -23.66
N ILE A 155 39.77 -5.79 -22.43
CA ILE A 155 38.66 -4.86 -22.18
C ILE A 155 38.94 -3.51 -22.83
N ARG A 156 40.13 -2.93 -22.56
CA ARG A 156 40.54 -1.63 -23.12
C ARG A 156 40.57 -1.62 -24.65
N VAL A 157 41.08 -2.70 -25.27
CA VAL A 157 41.09 -2.82 -26.73
C VAL A 157 39.67 -2.86 -27.28
N TRP A 158 38.77 -3.65 -26.69
CA TRP A 158 37.39 -3.75 -27.18
C TRP A 158 36.61 -2.45 -26.95
N LEU A 159 36.78 -1.78 -25.80
CA LEU A 159 36.21 -0.46 -25.55
C LEU A 159 36.72 0.59 -26.54
N ASP A 160 38.03 0.62 -26.81
CA ASP A 160 38.62 1.54 -27.78
C ASP A 160 38.06 1.37 -29.20
N LEU A 161 37.73 0.14 -29.59
CA LEU A 161 37.06 -0.14 -30.87
C LEU A 161 35.58 0.30 -30.85
N VAL A 162 34.88 0.10 -29.73
CA VAL A 162 33.50 0.57 -29.55
C VAL A 162 33.45 2.11 -29.59
N GLU A 163 34.38 2.79 -28.94
CA GLU A 163 34.50 4.26 -28.89
C GLU A 163 34.56 4.91 -30.29
N GLN A 164 35.09 4.20 -31.30
CA GLN A 164 35.19 4.73 -32.67
C GLN A 164 33.83 4.97 -33.33
N ASP A 165 32.88 4.05 -33.14
CA ASP A 165 31.51 4.13 -33.66
C ASP A 165 30.61 3.21 -32.82
N PRO A 166 30.11 3.67 -31.66
CA PRO A 166 29.34 2.83 -30.74
C PRO A 166 28.11 2.20 -31.41
N LYS A 167 27.47 2.92 -32.34
CA LYS A 167 26.27 2.47 -33.08
C LYS A 167 26.57 1.24 -33.94
N ARG A 168 27.67 1.26 -34.70
CA ARG A 168 28.05 0.12 -35.55
C ARG A 168 28.68 -1.03 -34.77
N ASN A 169 29.13 -0.76 -33.54
CA ASN A 169 29.81 -1.73 -32.68
C ASN A 169 28.91 -2.38 -31.61
N THR A 170 27.58 -2.32 -31.75
CA THR A 170 26.63 -2.96 -30.81
C THR A 170 26.91 -4.44 -30.60
N ARG A 171 27.33 -5.18 -31.64
CA ARG A 171 27.71 -6.59 -31.54
C ARG A 171 28.94 -6.81 -30.66
N LEU A 172 29.97 -5.97 -30.80
CA LEU A 172 31.18 -6.06 -29.98
C LEU A 172 30.91 -5.64 -28.54
N LEU A 173 30.10 -4.59 -28.35
CA LEU A 173 29.65 -4.11 -27.06
C LEU A 173 28.85 -5.19 -26.31
N SER A 174 27.92 -5.85 -27.00
CA SER A 174 27.17 -7.00 -26.51
C SER A 174 28.08 -8.18 -26.18
N ALA A 175 29.07 -8.50 -27.04
CA ALA A 175 30.02 -9.57 -26.79
C ALA A 175 30.88 -9.28 -25.55
N LEU A 176 31.31 -8.03 -25.36
CA LEU A 176 32.05 -7.59 -24.18
C LEU A 176 31.19 -7.80 -22.92
N LEU A 177 29.96 -7.29 -22.93
CA LEU A 177 29.01 -7.42 -21.83
C LEU A 177 28.76 -8.88 -21.46
N VAL A 178 28.54 -9.76 -22.44
CA VAL A 178 28.33 -11.20 -22.22
C VAL A 178 29.57 -11.85 -21.60
N ASN A 179 30.76 -11.59 -22.14
CA ASN A 179 32.00 -12.15 -21.60
C ASN A 179 32.25 -11.70 -20.15
N LEU A 180 32.07 -10.42 -19.85
CA LEU A 180 32.28 -9.88 -18.50
C LEU A 180 31.20 -10.36 -17.52
N SER A 181 29.95 -10.42 -17.95
CA SER A 181 28.85 -10.93 -17.13
C SER A 181 29.03 -12.40 -16.75
N LEU A 182 29.48 -13.23 -17.70
CA LEU A 182 29.62 -14.68 -17.51
C LEU A 182 30.96 -15.08 -16.90
N GLY A 183 32.04 -14.36 -17.21
CA GLY A 183 33.41 -14.70 -16.83
C GLY A 183 34.03 -13.83 -15.75
N GLY A 184 33.36 -12.76 -15.34
CA GLY A 184 33.80 -11.84 -14.29
C GLY A 184 34.67 -10.69 -14.80
N VAL A 185 34.88 -9.71 -13.91
CA VAL A 185 35.68 -8.51 -14.14
C VAL A 185 36.68 -8.39 -13.00
N HIS A 186 37.96 -8.13 -13.31
CA HIS A 186 38.96 -7.75 -12.32
C HIS A 186 39.65 -6.46 -12.75
N VAL A 187 39.60 -5.45 -11.87
CA VAL A 187 40.20 -4.12 -12.05
C VAL A 187 40.71 -3.68 -10.68
N GLN A 188 41.94 -3.17 -10.63
CA GLN A 188 42.54 -2.58 -9.44
C GLN A 188 42.31 -1.07 -9.42
N ASP A 189 42.28 -0.44 -8.25
CA ASP A 189 42.11 1.02 -8.14
C ASP A 189 43.20 1.79 -8.90
N THR A 190 44.41 1.25 -8.89
CA THR A 190 45.61 1.82 -9.51
C THR A 190 45.60 1.73 -11.05
N ASP A 191 44.69 0.95 -11.63
CA ASP A 191 44.52 0.86 -13.09
C ASP A 191 43.92 2.14 -13.68
N LEU A 192 43.27 2.97 -12.86
CA LEU A 192 42.58 4.21 -13.26
C LEU A 192 41.52 3.98 -14.35
N PHE A 193 40.79 2.87 -14.27
CA PHE A 193 39.80 2.47 -15.25
C PHE A 193 38.58 3.41 -15.33
N GLN A 194 38.40 4.30 -14.35
CA GLN A 194 37.43 5.40 -14.40
C GLN A 194 37.65 6.27 -15.66
N LYS A 195 38.89 6.43 -16.11
CA LYS A 195 39.23 7.17 -17.34
C LYS A 195 38.72 6.46 -18.59
N ASP A 196 38.78 5.12 -18.60
CA ASP A 196 38.31 4.30 -19.71
C ASP A 196 36.77 4.42 -19.83
N VAL A 197 36.06 4.42 -18.70
CA VAL A 197 34.61 4.69 -18.67
C VAL A 197 34.31 6.13 -19.14
N SER A 198 35.07 7.12 -18.68
CA SER A 198 34.88 8.52 -19.08
C SER A 198 35.07 8.73 -20.59
N ARG A 199 36.07 8.06 -21.20
CA ARG A 199 36.26 8.07 -22.66
C ARG A 199 35.09 7.45 -23.40
N LEU A 200 34.55 6.34 -22.90
CA LEU A 200 33.33 5.76 -23.45
C LEU A 200 32.16 6.77 -23.38
N LEU A 201 31.96 7.46 -22.25
CA LEU A 201 30.88 8.44 -22.08
C LEU A 201 31.04 9.72 -22.93
N ASN A 202 32.27 10.05 -23.32
CA ASN A 202 32.56 11.13 -24.26
C ASN A 202 32.43 10.73 -25.73
N SER A 203 32.28 9.44 -26.02
CA SER A 203 31.92 8.95 -27.37
C SER A 203 30.41 9.14 -27.65
N PRO A 204 29.93 9.02 -28.90
CA PRO A 204 28.52 9.25 -29.25
C PRO A 204 27.60 8.09 -28.81
N ILE A 205 27.48 7.89 -27.49
CA ILE A 205 26.82 6.74 -26.86
C ILE A 205 25.30 6.78 -26.89
N GLN A 206 24.68 7.92 -27.19
CA GLN A 206 23.23 8.13 -27.10
C GLN A 206 22.40 7.02 -27.76
N GLN A 207 22.84 6.54 -28.92
CA GLN A 207 22.14 5.52 -29.72
C GLN A 207 22.25 4.11 -29.14
N VAL A 208 23.21 3.89 -28.24
CA VAL A 208 23.47 2.62 -27.55
C VAL A 208 23.44 2.80 -26.03
N TYR A 209 22.83 3.88 -25.53
CA TYR A 209 22.92 4.29 -24.13
C TYR A 209 22.51 3.17 -23.16
N SER A 210 21.36 2.52 -23.39
CA SER A 210 20.91 1.40 -22.56
C SER A 210 21.95 0.26 -22.52
N LEU A 211 22.46 -0.17 -23.68
CA LEU A 211 23.45 -1.24 -23.77
C LEU A 211 24.81 -0.84 -23.15
N GLY A 212 25.24 0.41 -23.37
CA GLY A 212 26.44 0.97 -22.78
C GLY A 212 26.36 1.06 -21.26
N LYS A 213 25.20 1.48 -20.74
CA LYS A 213 24.90 1.53 -19.31
C LYS A 213 24.86 0.14 -18.68
N GLN A 214 24.25 -0.85 -19.35
CA GLN A 214 24.28 -2.24 -18.90
C GLN A 214 25.71 -2.78 -18.79
N LEU A 215 26.58 -2.47 -19.77
CA LEU A 215 28.01 -2.81 -19.69
C LEU A 215 28.67 -2.07 -18.52
N ALA A 216 28.45 -0.76 -18.44
CA ALA A 216 29.12 0.11 -17.49
C ALA A 216 28.81 -0.32 -16.04
N LYS A 217 27.60 -0.80 -15.76
CA LYS A 217 27.16 -1.31 -14.45
C LYS A 217 27.95 -2.55 -13.98
N LEU A 218 28.65 -3.26 -14.89
CA LEU A 218 29.51 -4.40 -14.54
C LEU A 218 30.86 -3.98 -13.95
N PHE A 219 31.29 -2.73 -14.14
CA PHE A 219 32.59 -2.26 -13.69
C PHE A 219 32.51 -1.78 -12.22
N PRO A 220 33.30 -2.37 -11.30
CA PRO A 220 33.30 -1.99 -9.89
C PRO A 220 34.21 -0.77 -9.65
N VAL A 221 34.00 0.31 -10.41
CA VAL A 221 34.94 1.46 -10.46
C VAL A 221 34.31 2.79 -10.04
N TYR A 222 33.02 2.82 -9.69
CA TYR A 222 32.24 4.03 -9.36
C TYR A 222 32.54 4.59 -7.97
N PHE A 223 33.81 4.87 -7.75
CA PHE A 223 34.38 5.57 -6.61
C PHE A 223 35.37 6.61 -7.13
N ASN A 224 35.54 7.68 -6.36
CA ASN A 224 36.45 8.76 -6.74
C ASN A 224 37.83 8.65 -6.08
N GLU A 225 37.96 7.88 -4.99
CA GLU A 225 39.20 7.77 -4.20
C GLU A 225 40.01 6.54 -4.61
N ILE A 226 41.27 6.74 -4.98
CA ILE A 226 42.20 5.69 -5.39
C ILE A 226 42.87 5.11 -4.15
N GLY A 227 42.70 3.81 -3.90
CA GLY A 227 43.21 3.18 -2.69
C GLY A 227 42.34 3.42 -1.46
N ALA A 228 42.83 2.99 -0.30
CA ALA A 228 42.20 3.34 0.98
C ALA A 228 42.59 4.76 1.41
N GLU A 229 41.64 5.69 1.32
CA GLU A 229 41.75 7.06 1.83
C GLU A 229 40.64 7.37 2.85
N GLY A 230 40.78 8.51 3.54
CA GLY A 230 39.83 9.01 4.52
C GLY A 230 39.41 7.95 5.55
N LEU A 231 38.09 7.85 5.76
CA LEU A 231 37.51 6.97 6.77
C LEU A 231 37.82 5.49 6.54
N LEU A 232 37.93 5.04 5.28
CA LEU A 232 38.27 3.65 4.96
C LEU A 232 39.68 3.30 5.46
N ARG A 233 40.61 4.25 5.33
CA ARG A 233 41.98 4.10 5.85
C ARG A 233 42.03 4.14 7.36
N ASP A 234 41.28 5.05 7.98
CA ASP A 234 41.27 5.24 9.43
C ASP A 234 40.71 4.00 10.13
N VAL A 235 39.52 3.52 9.71
CA VAL A 235 38.87 2.33 10.26
C VAL A 235 39.74 1.07 10.11
N SER A 236 40.33 0.87 8.91
CA SER A 236 41.21 -0.28 8.67
C SER A 236 42.54 -0.20 9.43
N THR A 237 43.01 1.00 9.77
CA THR A 237 44.21 1.18 10.61
C THR A 237 43.89 0.91 12.07
N GLU A 238 42.79 1.48 12.56
CA GLU A 238 42.35 1.34 13.94
C GLU A 238 42.10 -0.13 14.30
N ILE A 239 41.43 -0.90 13.44
CA ILE A 239 41.15 -2.31 13.69
C ILE A 239 42.42 -3.18 13.81
N ASP A 240 43.46 -2.90 13.03
CA ASP A 240 44.77 -3.59 13.08
C ASP A 240 45.57 -3.17 14.34
N GLU A 241 45.50 -1.89 14.70
CA GLU A 241 46.19 -1.33 15.87
C GLU A 241 45.60 -1.79 17.21
N LEU A 242 44.28 -2.05 17.27
CA LEU A 242 43.64 -2.68 18.44
C LEU A 242 44.28 -4.02 18.82
N CYS A 243 44.80 -4.75 17.83
CA CYS A 243 45.48 -6.03 18.04
C CYS A 243 47.01 -5.89 18.10
N HIS A 244 47.54 -4.66 18.16
CA HIS A 244 48.96 -4.35 18.02
C HIS A 244 49.59 -5.03 16.78
N ARG A 245 48.82 -5.15 15.69
CA ARG A 245 49.23 -5.78 14.42
C ARG A 245 49.61 -7.26 14.54
N LYS A 246 49.11 -7.95 15.57
CA LYS A 246 49.36 -9.38 15.81
C LYS A 246 48.29 -10.29 15.21
N ASP A 247 47.10 -9.78 14.91
CA ASP A 247 46.11 -10.52 14.13
C ASP A 247 46.55 -10.54 12.67
N ARG A 248 47.04 -11.69 12.19
CA ARG A 248 47.61 -11.82 10.84
C ARG A 248 46.60 -11.60 9.73
N VAL A 249 45.35 -12.02 9.93
CA VAL A 249 44.29 -11.87 8.93
C VAL A 249 43.92 -10.40 8.79
N ILE A 250 43.73 -9.70 9.92
CA ILE A 250 43.42 -8.27 9.93
C ILE A 250 44.59 -7.41 9.44
N HIS A 251 45.81 -7.77 9.82
CA HIS A 251 47.00 -7.09 9.34
C HIS A 251 47.14 -7.20 7.81
N PHE A 252 46.88 -8.40 7.28
CA PHE A 252 46.94 -8.68 5.85
C PHE A 252 45.86 -7.91 5.07
N ILE A 253 44.57 -8.00 5.45
CA ILE A 253 43.51 -7.26 4.74
C ILE A 253 43.69 -5.75 4.80
N ARG A 254 44.22 -5.20 5.90
CA ARG A 254 44.58 -3.77 5.96
C ARG A 254 45.67 -3.44 4.94
N LYS A 255 46.74 -4.24 4.88
CA LYS A 255 47.85 -4.02 3.94
C LYS A 255 47.37 -4.11 2.49
N GLN A 256 46.55 -5.11 2.17
CA GLN A 256 45.90 -5.24 0.87
C GLN A 256 45.07 -4.00 0.54
N SER A 257 44.20 -3.56 1.45
CA SER A 257 43.40 -2.33 1.29
C SER A 257 44.26 -1.07 1.05
N HIS A 258 45.41 -0.94 1.71
CA HIS A 258 46.24 0.28 1.58
C HIS A 258 47.15 0.29 0.35
N VAL A 259 47.53 -0.86 -0.18
CA VAL A 259 48.57 -0.99 -1.21
C VAL A 259 48.01 -1.48 -2.55
N GLU A 260 47.04 -2.39 -2.51
CA GLU A 260 46.45 -3.05 -3.68
C GLU A 260 44.92 -3.13 -3.53
N SER A 261 44.30 -1.97 -3.26
CA SER A 261 42.84 -1.87 -3.18
C SER A 261 42.20 -2.36 -4.46
N ASN A 262 41.28 -3.31 -4.30
CA ASN A 262 40.51 -3.89 -5.40
C ASN A 262 39.20 -4.51 -4.86
N PRO A 263 38.22 -4.82 -5.74
CA PRO A 263 36.92 -5.35 -5.35
C PRO A 263 36.92 -6.69 -4.60
N LEU A 264 37.97 -7.52 -4.73
CA LEU A 264 38.05 -8.83 -4.04
C LEU A 264 38.15 -8.68 -2.52
N LEU A 265 38.55 -7.49 -2.03
CA LEU A 265 38.54 -7.17 -0.61
C LEU A 265 37.16 -7.34 0.03
N LEU A 266 36.10 -7.16 -0.77
CA LEU A 266 34.74 -7.31 -0.30
C LEU A 266 34.35 -8.77 -0.08
N ASP A 267 34.72 -9.66 -1.00
CA ASP A 267 34.55 -11.10 -0.81
C ASP A 267 35.44 -11.60 0.34
N PHE A 268 36.64 -11.05 0.45
CA PHE A 268 37.58 -11.41 1.50
C PHE A 268 37.06 -11.02 2.89
N ILE A 269 36.56 -9.79 3.09
CA ILE A 269 36.01 -9.38 4.40
C ILE A 269 34.77 -10.21 4.77
N GLN A 270 33.94 -10.59 3.79
CA GLN A 270 32.81 -11.51 4.00
C GLN A 270 33.30 -12.89 4.44
N GLN A 271 34.36 -13.44 3.83
CA GLN A 271 34.94 -14.71 4.29
C GLN A 271 35.59 -14.58 5.67
N ILE A 272 36.18 -13.44 6.04
CA ILE A 272 36.69 -13.19 7.40
C ILE A 272 35.55 -13.25 8.42
N ILE A 273 34.44 -12.57 8.16
CA ILE A 273 33.26 -12.58 9.03
C ILE A 273 32.68 -13.99 9.13
N ARG A 274 32.58 -14.70 8.01
CA ARG A 274 32.09 -16.09 7.97
C ARG A 274 33.01 -17.05 8.73
N PHE A 275 34.33 -16.88 8.60
CA PHE A 275 35.32 -17.60 9.39
C PHE A 275 35.13 -17.31 10.87
N TRP A 276 35.01 -16.05 11.28
CA TRP A 276 34.74 -15.70 12.67
C TRP A 276 33.43 -16.31 13.18
N ARG A 277 32.38 -16.40 12.36
CA ARG A 277 31.12 -17.05 12.74
C ARG A 277 31.21 -18.58 12.88
N THR A 278 31.89 -19.24 11.94
CA THR A 278 31.84 -20.70 11.75
C THR A 278 33.06 -21.45 12.29
N GLY A 279 34.21 -20.80 12.39
CA GLY A 279 35.50 -21.41 12.70
C GLY A 279 36.16 -22.14 11.53
N ASP A 280 35.55 -22.18 10.35
CA ASP A 280 36.12 -22.85 9.18
C ASP A 280 37.18 -21.97 8.50
N ARG A 281 38.46 -22.20 8.81
CA ARG A 281 39.55 -21.42 8.21
C ARG A 281 39.73 -21.69 6.72
N ALA A 282 39.26 -22.83 6.18
CA ALA A 282 39.43 -23.17 4.77
C ALA A 282 38.81 -22.12 3.83
N LEU A 283 37.82 -21.36 4.33
CA LEU A 283 37.20 -20.23 3.65
C LEU A 283 38.19 -19.10 3.30
N LEU A 284 39.27 -18.95 4.07
CA LEU A 284 40.28 -17.89 3.87
C LEU A 284 41.42 -18.32 2.94
N GLN A 285 41.58 -19.62 2.67
CA GLN A 285 42.68 -20.15 1.87
C GLN A 285 42.82 -19.49 0.48
N PRO A 286 41.74 -19.20 -0.27
CA PRO A 286 41.86 -18.54 -1.58
C PRO A 286 42.37 -17.09 -1.52
N PHE A 287 42.29 -16.44 -0.35
CA PHE A 287 42.56 -15.01 -0.20
C PHE A 287 43.87 -14.70 0.54
N LEU A 288 44.54 -15.74 1.06
CA LEU A 288 45.75 -15.59 1.86
C LEU A 288 46.93 -16.30 1.19
N PRO A 289 48.15 -15.74 1.25
CA PRO A 289 49.37 -16.48 0.97
C PRO A 289 49.51 -17.66 1.94
N GLU A 290 50.12 -18.75 1.50
CA GLU A 290 50.29 -19.98 2.29
C GLU A 290 50.95 -19.71 3.66
N GLU A 291 51.95 -18.81 3.71
CA GLU A 291 52.62 -18.40 4.96
C GLU A 291 51.66 -17.75 5.97
N VAL A 292 50.74 -16.90 5.50
CA VAL A 292 49.76 -16.21 6.34
C VAL A 292 48.65 -17.18 6.74
N PHE A 293 48.21 -18.04 5.83
CA PHE A 293 47.19 -19.06 6.07
C PHE A 293 47.58 -20.03 7.18
N GLN A 294 48.84 -20.50 7.20
CA GLN A 294 49.35 -21.39 8.25
C GLN A 294 49.35 -20.74 9.64
N GLN A 295 49.36 -19.40 9.72
CA GLN A 295 49.31 -18.63 10.96
C GLN A 295 47.88 -18.30 11.42
N VAL A 296 46.85 -18.70 10.67
CA VAL A 296 45.44 -18.49 11.05
C VAL A 296 45.08 -19.48 12.15
N ALA A 297 44.77 -18.95 13.33
CA ALA A 297 44.34 -19.72 14.50
C ALA A 297 42.81 -19.81 14.57
N GLU A 298 42.29 -21.03 14.82
CA GLU A 298 40.86 -21.31 15.05
C GLU A 298 40.47 -21.21 16.54
N SER A 299 41.40 -20.78 17.39
CA SER A 299 41.17 -20.52 18.82
C SER A 299 42.20 -19.52 19.35
N GLY A 300 41.91 -18.93 20.51
CA GLY A 300 42.81 -18.03 21.22
C GLY A 300 42.35 -16.57 21.22
N PRO A 301 43.23 -15.65 21.64
CA PRO A 301 42.83 -14.30 22.07
C PRO A 301 42.25 -13.43 20.97
N TYR A 302 42.43 -13.78 19.69
CA TYR A 302 41.92 -13.04 18.53
C TYR A 302 40.78 -13.78 17.82
N PHE A 303 40.25 -14.88 18.38
CA PHE A 303 39.20 -15.67 17.75
C PHE A 303 38.03 -15.99 18.70
N ASP A 304 38.30 -16.42 19.94
CA ASP A 304 37.26 -17.02 20.81
C ASP A 304 36.11 -16.04 21.13
N ASP A 305 36.43 -14.80 21.47
CA ASP A 305 35.44 -13.76 21.81
C ASP A 305 34.72 -13.21 20.57
N ILE A 306 35.44 -13.04 19.45
CA ILE A 306 34.86 -12.49 18.21
C ILE A 306 33.87 -13.47 17.57
N GLN A 307 34.12 -14.78 17.70
CA GLN A 307 33.20 -15.82 17.25
C GLN A 307 31.86 -15.76 17.99
N LYS A 308 31.90 -15.62 19.32
CA LYS A 308 30.67 -15.46 20.13
C LYS A 308 29.89 -14.22 19.71
N ILE A 309 30.59 -13.11 19.46
CA ILE A 309 29.96 -11.86 19.00
C ILE A 309 29.21 -12.08 17.68
N PHE A 310 29.86 -12.64 16.65
CA PHE A 310 29.21 -12.81 15.35
C PHE A 310 28.10 -13.87 15.36
N GLN A 311 28.22 -14.94 16.17
CA GLN A 311 27.12 -15.90 16.34
C GLN A 311 25.88 -15.25 16.97
N LEU A 312 26.06 -14.38 17.97
CA LEU A 312 24.97 -13.64 18.60
C LEU A 312 24.39 -12.57 17.67
N LEU A 313 25.22 -11.77 17.00
CA LEU A 313 24.75 -10.72 16.10
C LEU A 313 23.89 -11.27 14.95
N PHE A 314 24.28 -12.39 14.34
CA PHE A 314 23.47 -13.03 13.29
C PHE A 314 22.14 -13.54 13.84
N LYS A 315 22.16 -14.16 15.03
CA LYS A 315 20.96 -14.70 15.69
C LYS A 315 19.98 -13.59 16.09
N GLU A 316 20.45 -12.52 16.73
CA GLU A 316 19.61 -11.42 17.22
C GLU A 316 19.05 -10.55 16.10
N ASN A 317 19.82 -10.32 15.02
CA ASN A 317 19.38 -9.52 13.88
C ASN A 317 18.68 -10.33 12.78
N LYS A 318 18.53 -11.65 12.96
CA LYS A 318 17.95 -12.58 11.96
C LYS A 318 18.62 -12.48 10.58
N VAL A 319 19.92 -12.23 10.58
CA VAL A 319 20.72 -12.11 9.36
C VAL A 319 21.06 -13.52 8.84
N ALA A 320 20.78 -13.79 7.57
CA ALA A 320 21.00 -15.12 6.98
C ALA A 320 22.42 -15.28 6.38
N ASP A 321 22.98 -14.19 5.84
CA ASP A 321 24.24 -14.17 5.09
C ASP A 321 25.11 -12.97 5.48
N GLU A 322 26.43 -13.11 5.36
CA GLU A 322 27.39 -12.05 5.72
C GLU A 322 27.19 -10.74 4.94
N LYS A 323 26.60 -10.79 3.74
CA LYS A 323 26.31 -9.63 2.90
C LYS A 323 25.27 -8.68 3.51
N GLU A 324 24.29 -9.21 4.24
CA GLU A 324 23.21 -8.41 4.84
C GLU A 324 23.70 -7.53 6.00
N LEU A 325 24.89 -7.79 6.54
CA LEU A 325 25.49 -6.94 7.59
C LEU A 325 25.78 -5.50 7.12
N VAL A 326 25.89 -5.28 5.81
CA VAL A 326 26.04 -3.94 5.23
C VAL A 326 24.81 -3.06 5.51
N GLU A 327 23.64 -3.67 5.71
CA GLU A 327 22.38 -2.95 5.95
C GLU A 327 22.14 -2.61 7.42
N LEU A 328 22.93 -3.16 8.35
CA LEU A 328 22.74 -2.90 9.77
C LEU A 328 23.13 -1.48 10.16
N ASP A 329 22.27 -0.82 10.94
CA ASP A 329 22.60 0.45 11.57
C ASP A 329 23.70 0.25 12.62
N ILE A 330 24.77 1.05 12.50
CA ILE A 330 25.96 0.93 13.31
C ILE A 330 25.69 1.31 14.78
N ALA A 331 24.80 2.27 15.03
CA ALA A 331 24.42 2.70 16.38
C ALA A 331 23.63 1.60 17.11
N ARG A 332 22.75 0.90 16.38
CA ARG A 332 22.04 -0.28 16.88
C ARG A 332 23.00 -1.43 17.20
N VAL A 333 23.96 -1.70 16.32
CA VAL A 333 24.99 -2.73 16.55
C VAL A 333 25.83 -2.39 17.78
N GLU A 334 26.24 -1.13 17.95
CA GLU A 334 26.98 -0.68 19.13
C GLU A 334 26.18 -0.92 20.43
N THR A 335 24.89 -0.62 20.42
CA THR A 335 23.99 -0.86 21.55
C THR A 335 23.84 -2.35 21.88
N GLN A 336 23.79 -3.23 20.87
CA GLN A 336 23.75 -4.69 21.06
C GLN A 336 25.07 -5.20 21.66
N LEU A 337 26.21 -4.76 21.13
CA LEU A 337 27.53 -5.13 21.64
C LEU A 337 27.73 -4.68 23.09
N ALA A 338 27.20 -3.52 23.48
CA ALA A 338 27.27 -3.03 24.86
C ALA A 338 26.64 -4.00 25.86
N LYS A 339 25.53 -4.67 25.49
CA LYS A 339 24.79 -5.62 26.34
C LYS A 339 25.51 -6.95 26.58
N MET A 340 26.50 -7.30 25.76
CA MET A 340 27.20 -8.59 25.87
C MET A 340 28.22 -8.58 27.01
N SER A 341 27.93 -9.14 28.18
CA SER A 341 28.83 -9.08 29.35
C SER A 341 30.00 -10.08 29.32
N GLN A 342 29.93 -11.13 28.49
CA GLN A 342 30.89 -12.25 28.48
C GLN A 342 32.01 -12.15 27.42
N VAL A 343 32.21 -10.98 26.80
CA VAL A 343 33.22 -10.75 25.75
C VAL A 343 34.01 -9.47 26.03
N SER A 344 35.29 -9.48 25.70
CA SER A 344 36.19 -8.35 25.99
C SER A 344 35.84 -7.07 25.22
N ALA A 345 36.07 -5.91 25.84
CA ALA A 345 35.77 -4.61 25.25
C ALA A 345 36.54 -4.34 23.94
N ARG A 346 37.77 -4.87 23.83
CA ARG A 346 38.58 -4.82 22.62
C ARG A 346 37.86 -5.50 21.45
N GLU A 347 37.30 -6.69 21.68
CA GLU A 347 36.66 -7.50 20.63
C GLU A 347 35.30 -6.94 20.21
N LYS A 348 34.56 -6.33 21.13
CA LYS A 348 33.37 -5.54 20.79
C LYS A 348 33.70 -4.41 19.82
N LYS A 349 34.74 -3.62 20.13
CA LYS A 349 35.18 -2.53 19.26
C LYS A 349 35.69 -3.06 17.91
N ARG A 350 36.40 -4.19 17.91
CA ARG A 350 36.89 -4.85 16.69
C ARG A 350 35.75 -5.34 15.79
N ALA A 351 34.69 -5.91 16.36
CA ALA A 351 33.47 -6.30 15.65
C ALA A 351 32.76 -5.10 15.00
N LEU A 352 32.63 -4.00 15.74
CA LEU A 352 32.04 -2.77 15.22
C LEU A 352 32.85 -2.23 14.03
N LEU A 353 34.17 -2.16 14.17
CA LEU A 353 35.07 -1.66 13.12
C LEU A 353 35.11 -2.55 11.89
N ILE A 354 35.06 -3.90 12.01
CA ILE A 354 35.02 -4.77 10.82
C ILE A 354 33.70 -4.59 10.06
N ILE A 355 32.58 -4.40 10.76
CA ILE A 355 31.28 -4.17 10.14
C ILE A 355 31.30 -2.81 9.43
N ARG A 356 31.84 -1.77 10.06
CA ARG A 356 32.02 -0.47 9.39
C ARG A 356 32.99 -0.57 8.21
N PHE A 357 34.07 -1.35 8.32
CA PHE A 357 34.99 -1.57 7.21
C PHE A 357 34.29 -2.28 6.03
N HIS A 358 33.45 -3.27 6.33
CA HIS A 358 32.62 -3.95 5.33
C HIS A 358 31.66 -2.98 4.64
N GLN A 359 30.97 -2.11 5.42
CA GLN A 359 30.08 -1.08 4.89
C GLN A 359 30.80 -0.10 3.95
N LEU A 360 32.00 0.36 4.32
CA LEU A 360 32.77 1.30 3.50
C LEU A 360 33.32 0.64 2.22
N LEU A 361 33.76 -0.62 2.29
CA LEU A 361 34.14 -1.39 1.10
C LEU A 361 32.94 -1.63 0.19
N ALA A 362 31.77 -1.93 0.75
CA ALA A 362 30.52 -2.06 0.00
C ALA A 362 30.13 -0.71 -0.63
N GLN A 363 30.21 0.41 0.07
CA GLN A 363 29.94 1.74 -0.51
C GLN A 363 30.88 2.09 -1.68
N LYS A 364 32.14 1.63 -1.59
CA LYS A 364 33.16 1.85 -2.62
C LYS A 364 32.95 0.99 -3.86
N TYR A 365 32.75 -0.31 -3.69
CA TYR A 365 32.74 -1.28 -4.80
C TYR A 365 31.34 -1.80 -5.18
N GLN A 366 30.35 -1.65 -4.30
CA GLN A 366 28.94 -1.89 -4.59
C GLN A 366 28.20 -0.55 -4.71
N LEU A 367 27.20 -0.51 -5.58
CA LEU A 367 26.36 0.67 -5.82
C LEU A 367 25.32 0.82 -4.68
N SER A 368 25.78 0.82 -3.43
CA SER A 368 24.95 0.91 -2.23
C SER A 368 24.26 2.28 -2.13
N VAL A 369 23.04 2.25 -1.60
CA VAL A 369 22.18 3.43 -1.35
C VAL A 369 22.47 4.05 0.02
N ARG A 370 23.25 3.37 0.87
CA ARG A 370 23.55 3.87 2.21
C ARG A 370 24.32 5.20 2.13
N GLU A 371 23.91 6.16 2.96
CA GLU A 371 24.46 7.52 2.96
C GLU A 371 24.29 8.28 1.62
N ILE A 372 23.23 7.99 0.83
CA ILE A 372 22.95 8.65 -0.46
C ILE A 372 22.97 10.19 -0.37
N GLY A 373 22.53 10.78 0.75
CA GLY A 373 22.58 12.23 0.99
C GLY A 373 24.01 12.79 0.91
N SER A 374 25.00 12.06 1.42
CA SER A 374 26.42 12.45 1.32
C SER A 374 26.93 12.46 -0.13
N HIS A 375 26.50 11.48 -0.94
CA HIS A 375 26.84 11.40 -2.35
C HIS A 375 26.19 12.53 -3.15
N LEU A 376 24.93 12.86 -2.85
CA LEU A 376 24.19 13.97 -3.44
C LEU A 376 24.85 15.33 -3.13
N GLU A 377 25.21 15.58 -1.86
CA GLU A 377 25.92 16.80 -1.45
C GLU A 377 27.32 16.92 -2.07
N ARG A 378 28.03 15.80 -2.21
CA ARG A 378 29.31 15.77 -2.94
C ARG A 378 29.10 16.13 -4.41
N GLY A 379 28.06 15.59 -5.04
CA GLY A 379 27.66 15.89 -6.42
C GLY A 379 27.42 17.38 -6.67
N LYS A 380 26.72 18.05 -5.74
CA LYS A 380 26.47 19.51 -5.79
C LYS A 380 27.77 20.31 -5.90
N ARG A 381 28.81 19.93 -5.17
CA ARG A 381 30.12 20.62 -5.14
C ARG A 381 30.91 20.49 -6.45
N ILE A 382 30.59 19.49 -7.26
CA ILE A 382 31.28 19.18 -8.52
C ILE A 382 30.43 19.52 -9.77
N GLY A 383 29.35 20.30 -9.60
CA GLY A 383 28.56 20.86 -10.71
C GLY A 383 27.35 20.05 -11.15
N MET A 384 26.88 19.08 -10.34
CA MET A 384 25.61 18.37 -10.57
C MET A 384 24.38 19.24 -10.22
N PRO A 385 23.16 18.85 -10.65
CA PRO A 385 21.93 19.54 -10.27
C PRO A 385 21.78 19.61 -8.75
N SER A 386 21.18 20.69 -8.22
CA SER A 386 21.02 20.84 -6.78
C SER A 386 20.17 19.71 -6.20
N PRO A 387 20.65 18.98 -5.19
CA PRO A 387 19.92 17.86 -4.60
C PRO A 387 18.91 18.27 -3.52
N ASP A 388 18.81 19.57 -3.19
CA ASP A 388 18.06 20.05 -2.02
C ASP A 388 16.59 19.57 -2.01
N SER A 389 15.91 19.58 -3.16
CA SER A 389 14.54 19.07 -3.30
C SER A 389 14.46 17.55 -3.17
N LEU A 390 15.44 16.81 -3.70
CA LEU A 390 15.51 15.36 -3.61
C LEU A 390 15.76 14.92 -2.15
N ILE A 391 16.72 15.54 -1.47
CA ILE A 391 17.04 15.21 -0.07
C ILE A 391 15.79 15.41 0.80
N LYS A 392 15.10 16.53 0.65
CA LYS A 392 13.84 16.79 1.37
C LYS A 392 12.78 15.72 1.07
N ALA A 393 12.57 15.38 -0.20
CA ALA A 393 11.60 14.36 -0.59
C ALA A 393 11.95 12.97 -0.04
N LEU A 394 13.23 12.63 0.10
CA LEU A 394 13.67 11.35 0.66
C LEU A 394 13.37 11.20 2.16
N GLU A 395 13.10 12.28 2.87
CA GLU A 395 12.68 12.28 4.28
C GLU A 395 11.17 12.07 4.46
N GLU A 396 10.38 12.22 3.39
CA GLU A 396 8.93 12.02 3.41
C GLU A 396 8.57 10.52 3.40
N THR A 397 7.35 10.19 3.82
CA THR A 397 6.84 8.80 3.79
C THR A 397 6.16 8.45 2.47
N ASP A 398 5.69 9.44 1.71
CA ASP A 398 4.93 9.24 0.47
C ASP A 398 5.82 8.69 -0.68
N ILE A 399 5.43 7.53 -1.20
CA ILE A 399 6.14 6.83 -2.28
C ILE A 399 6.12 7.66 -3.57
N TYR A 400 5.01 8.33 -3.88
CA TYR A 400 4.86 9.09 -5.13
C TYR A 400 5.80 10.29 -5.17
N THR A 401 5.86 11.05 -4.08
CA THR A 401 6.76 12.21 -3.96
C THR A 401 8.22 11.81 -4.03
N ARG A 402 8.60 10.71 -3.37
CA ARG A 402 9.96 10.15 -3.44
C ARG A 402 10.33 9.69 -4.85
N LEU A 403 9.45 8.93 -5.51
CA LEU A 403 9.68 8.47 -6.89
C LEU A 403 9.78 9.64 -7.87
N ASP A 404 8.89 10.63 -7.79
CA ASP A 404 8.94 11.79 -8.67
C ASP A 404 10.25 12.57 -8.52
N ALA A 405 10.67 12.81 -7.27
CA ALA A 405 11.93 13.49 -7.00
C ALA A 405 13.14 12.72 -7.54
N ILE A 406 13.19 11.40 -7.32
CA ILE A 406 14.29 10.55 -7.81
C ILE A 406 14.32 10.52 -9.35
N LEU A 407 13.18 10.28 -10.01
CA LEU A 407 13.11 10.25 -11.47
C LEU A 407 13.42 11.62 -12.10
N SER A 408 13.04 12.72 -11.45
CA SER A 408 13.39 14.08 -11.88
C SER A 408 14.89 14.31 -11.81
N TYR A 409 15.53 13.89 -10.72
CA TYR A 409 16.97 14.02 -10.58
C TYR A 409 17.74 13.12 -11.56
N LEU A 410 17.31 11.86 -11.71
CA LEU A 410 17.85 10.92 -12.69
C LEU A 410 17.78 11.43 -14.13
N GLN A 411 16.69 12.12 -14.49
CA GLN A 411 16.58 12.77 -15.80
C GLN A 411 17.66 13.84 -15.98
N GLY A 412 17.90 14.68 -14.97
CA GLY A 412 19.00 15.67 -15.02
C GLY A 412 20.38 15.03 -15.12
N LEU A 413 20.62 13.91 -14.42
CA LEU A 413 21.86 13.15 -14.55
C LEU A 413 22.04 12.54 -15.95
N LYS A 414 20.96 12.00 -16.54
CA LYS A 414 20.97 11.50 -17.91
C LYS A 414 21.34 12.60 -18.91
N ASP A 415 20.82 13.81 -18.74
CA ASP A 415 21.13 14.94 -19.61
C ASP A 415 22.62 15.32 -19.53
N ILE A 416 23.25 15.23 -18.36
CA ILE A 416 24.71 15.38 -18.20
C ILE A 416 25.45 14.27 -18.94
N ILE A 417 25.07 13.01 -18.72
CA ILE A 417 25.75 11.84 -19.32
C ILE A 417 25.68 11.88 -20.85
N LEU A 418 24.54 12.30 -21.42
CA LEU A 418 24.30 12.35 -22.86
C LEU A 418 24.66 13.70 -23.50
N SER A 419 25.21 14.64 -22.74
CA SER A 419 25.65 15.93 -23.27
C SER A 419 26.65 15.77 -24.41
N GLU A 420 26.41 16.49 -25.51
CA GLU A 420 27.34 16.55 -26.66
C GLU A 420 28.67 17.22 -26.29
N GLN A 421 28.71 17.97 -25.19
CA GLN A 421 29.95 18.58 -24.71
C GLN A 421 30.86 17.51 -24.12
N GLU A 422 32.12 17.49 -24.58
CA GLU A 422 33.16 16.66 -23.99
C GLU A 422 33.48 17.16 -22.58
N SER A 423 33.43 16.25 -21.62
CA SER A 423 33.71 16.54 -20.22
C SER A 423 35.14 16.14 -19.87
N ILE A 424 35.81 16.97 -19.05
CA ILE A 424 37.22 16.82 -18.71
C ILE A 424 37.36 16.28 -17.29
N GLY A 425 38.17 15.23 -17.13
CA GLY A 425 38.49 14.67 -15.82
C GLY A 425 39.47 15.54 -15.03
N LEU A 426 39.16 15.80 -13.76
CA LEU A 426 40.05 16.39 -12.76
C LEU A 426 40.78 15.28 -12.00
N GLU A 427 42.11 15.33 -12.02
CA GLU A 427 42.96 14.28 -11.44
C GLU A 427 43.88 14.86 -10.36
N ASN A 428 43.76 14.36 -9.13
CA ASN A 428 44.64 14.69 -8.02
C ASN A 428 45.32 13.41 -7.53
N ILE A 429 46.25 12.87 -8.33
CA ILE A 429 46.86 11.55 -8.14
C ILE A 429 48.33 11.68 -7.72
N TYR A 430 48.73 10.98 -6.67
CA TYR A 430 50.07 10.99 -6.10
C TYR A 430 50.69 9.59 -6.09
N HIS A 431 52.02 9.53 -6.31
CA HIS A 431 52.80 8.30 -6.26
C HIS A 431 53.71 8.30 -5.01
N LYS A 432 53.63 7.26 -4.16
CA LYS A 432 54.52 7.16 -2.98
C LYS A 432 55.96 6.82 -3.41
N ARG A 433 56.93 7.46 -2.75
CA ARG A 433 58.39 7.25 -2.97
C ARG A 433 58.96 5.99 -2.32
N HIS A 434 58.23 5.33 -1.41
CA HIS A 434 58.74 4.14 -0.70
C HIS A 434 58.25 2.84 -1.37
N ILE A 435 59.18 2.23 -2.11
CA ILE A 435 59.06 0.87 -2.66
C ILE A 435 59.43 -0.11 -1.54
N ALA A 436 58.48 -0.41 -0.63
CA ALA A 436 58.60 -1.64 0.15
C ALA A 436 57.92 -2.74 -0.68
N ALA A 437 58.70 -3.72 -1.15
CA ALA A 437 58.25 -4.89 -1.94
C ALA A 437 57.87 -4.66 -3.43
N ASN A 438 58.48 -3.70 -4.15
CA ASN A 438 58.24 -3.49 -5.60
C ASN A 438 56.78 -3.17 -6.02
N ILE A 439 55.89 -2.82 -5.09
CA ILE A 439 54.51 -2.44 -5.40
C ILE A 439 54.38 -0.90 -5.53
N PRO A 440 54.06 -0.36 -6.72
CA PRO A 440 53.79 1.06 -6.88
C PRO A 440 52.50 1.45 -6.15
N SER A 441 52.59 2.15 -5.03
CA SER A 441 51.42 2.66 -4.31
C SER A 441 51.01 4.02 -4.85
N MET A 442 49.82 4.09 -5.43
CA MET A 442 49.14 5.29 -5.90
C MET A 442 47.99 5.63 -4.95
N TYR A 443 47.76 6.91 -4.72
CA TYR A 443 46.65 7.41 -3.91
C TYR A 443 46.20 8.77 -4.45
N GLY A 444 44.98 9.20 -4.13
CA GLY A 444 44.41 10.45 -4.62
C GLY A 444 42.97 10.30 -5.11
N SER A 445 42.53 11.24 -5.96
CA SER A 445 41.16 11.22 -6.49
C SER A 445 41.05 11.50 -7.99
N TYR A 446 40.00 10.94 -8.58
CA TYR A 446 39.57 11.17 -9.96
C TYR A 446 38.11 11.61 -9.99
N HIS A 447 37.82 12.69 -10.70
CA HIS A 447 36.50 13.26 -10.84
C HIS A 447 36.22 13.63 -12.29
N GLU A 448 35.10 13.19 -12.85
CA GLU A 448 34.69 13.55 -14.20
C GLU A 448 33.15 13.64 -14.23
N PRO A 449 32.54 14.75 -14.68
CA PRO A 449 31.11 14.99 -14.58
C PRO A 449 30.19 13.87 -15.10
N LYS A 450 30.45 13.30 -16.28
CA LYS A 450 29.61 12.23 -16.87
C LYS A 450 29.76 10.92 -16.10
N PHE A 451 30.98 10.56 -15.74
CA PHE A 451 31.30 9.39 -14.93
C PHE A 451 30.67 9.46 -13.54
N ASP A 452 30.80 10.61 -12.86
CA ASP A 452 30.23 10.85 -11.54
C ASP A 452 28.70 10.81 -11.62
N ALA A 453 28.10 11.42 -12.66
CA ALA A 453 26.66 11.38 -12.89
C ALA A 453 26.15 9.94 -13.14
N LEU A 454 26.90 9.12 -13.88
CA LEU A 454 26.56 7.72 -14.11
C LEU A 454 26.63 6.90 -12.81
N GLY A 455 27.69 7.08 -12.02
CA GLY A 455 27.84 6.40 -10.73
C GLY A 455 26.73 6.76 -9.73
N LEU A 456 26.30 8.02 -9.70
CA LEU A 456 25.18 8.46 -8.89
C LEU A 456 23.83 7.94 -9.42
N SER A 457 23.66 7.89 -10.74
CA SER A 457 22.45 7.35 -11.38
C SER A 457 22.20 5.90 -10.95
N PHE A 458 23.23 5.04 -10.95
CA PHE A 458 23.08 3.66 -10.52
C PHE A 458 22.62 3.50 -9.06
N ARG A 459 23.07 4.38 -8.15
CA ARG A 459 22.66 4.34 -6.74
C ARG A 459 21.20 4.76 -6.60
N LEU A 460 20.80 5.83 -7.30
CA LEU A 460 19.41 6.30 -7.31
C LEU A 460 18.46 5.33 -8.01
N GLU A 461 18.91 4.63 -9.05
CA GLU A 461 18.13 3.58 -9.71
C GLU A 461 17.84 2.40 -8.79
N ASN A 462 18.84 1.97 -8.01
CA ASN A 462 18.65 0.89 -7.03
C ASN A 462 17.59 1.30 -5.99
N LEU A 463 17.63 2.55 -5.51
CA LEU A 463 16.60 3.10 -4.61
C LEU A 463 15.22 3.15 -5.28
N ALA A 464 15.14 3.64 -6.52
CA ALA A 464 13.90 3.71 -7.27
C ALA A 464 13.30 2.32 -7.53
N ASN A 465 14.13 1.30 -7.80
CA ASN A 465 13.65 -0.08 -7.95
C ASN A 465 12.99 -0.61 -6.68
N THR A 466 13.57 -0.36 -5.51
CA THR A 466 12.94 -0.70 -4.22
C THR A 466 11.60 0.01 -4.05
N LEU A 467 11.52 1.29 -4.42
CA LEU A 467 10.26 2.04 -4.37
C LEU A 467 9.22 1.54 -5.38
N PHE A 468 9.63 1.10 -6.57
CA PHE A 468 8.72 0.48 -7.54
C PHE A 468 8.19 -0.88 -7.06
N GLU A 469 9.02 -1.68 -6.39
CA GLU A 469 8.58 -2.92 -5.74
C GLU A 469 7.56 -2.63 -4.64
N GLU A 470 7.82 -1.62 -3.80
CA GLU A 470 6.91 -1.15 -2.75
C GLU A 470 5.58 -0.63 -3.32
N LEU A 471 5.62 0.17 -4.39
CA LEU A 471 4.45 0.67 -5.10
C LEU A 471 3.55 -0.46 -5.61
N VAL A 472 4.14 -1.52 -6.18
CA VAL A 472 3.38 -2.70 -6.66
C VAL A 472 2.87 -3.56 -5.49
N ALA A 473 3.56 -3.56 -4.36
CA ALA A 473 3.17 -4.34 -3.18
C ALA A 473 2.01 -3.69 -2.39
N THR A 474 1.98 -2.36 -2.29
CA THR A 474 0.97 -1.60 -1.53
C THR A 474 -0.37 -1.49 -2.26
N MET A 475 -0.39 -1.63 -3.59
CA MET A 475 -1.64 -1.57 -4.35
C MET A 475 -2.49 -2.84 -4.18
N ASN A 476 -3.75 -2.68 -3.76
CA ASN A 476 -4.72 -3.77 -3.75
C ASN A 476 -5.18 -4.09 -5.19
N LEU A 477 -4.55 -5.11 -5.79
CA LEU A 477 -4.91 -5.64 -7.11
C LEU A 477 -5.82 -6.88 -7.04
N ARG A 478 -6.46 -7.17 -5.90
CA ARG A 478 -7.43 -8.28 -5.79
C ARG A 478 -8.72 -7.97 -6.55
N ILE A 479 -9.07 -6.69 -6.64
CA ILE A 479 -10.25 -6.20 -7.35
C ILE A 479 -9.82 -5.02 -8.20
N ILE A 480 -10.21 -5.02 -9.47
CA ILE A 480 -10.00 -3.87 -10.34
C ILE A 480 -11.35 -3.26 -10.67
N THR A 481 -11.53 -2.03 -10.18
CA THR A 481 -12.64 -1.14 -10.53
C THR A 481 -12.13 0.03 -11.36
N ARG A 482 -13.03 0.94 -11.79
CA ARG A 482 -12.61 2.16 -12.49
C ARG A 482 -11.74 3.06 -11.61
N ALA A 483 -12.01 3.13 -10.30
CA ALA A 483 -11.19 3.88 -9.35
C ALA A 483 -9.76 3.31 -9.29
N THR A 484 -9.62 1.98 -9.21
CA THR A 484 -8.32 1.31 -9.26
C THR A 484 -7.59 1.60 -10.57
N ILE A 485 -8.29 1.61 -11.71
CA ILE A 485 -7.69 1.92 -13.03
C ILE A 485 -7.12 3.34 -13.10
N VAL A 486 -7.78 4.32 -12.45
CA VAL A 486 -7.26 5.68 -12.37
C VAL A 486 -5.90 5.70 -11.68
N GLN A 487 -5.78 4.95 -10.58
CA GLN A 487 -4.51 4.85 -9.87
C GLN A 487 -3.46 4.08 -10.69
N ILE A 488 -3.83 2.94 -11.29
CA ILE A 488 -2.95 2.16 -12.18
C ILE A 488 -2.38 3.03 -13.31
N SER A 489 -3.20 3.91 -13.89
CA SER A 489 -2.75 4.80 -14.96
C SER A 489 -1.69 5.81 -14.49
N LYS A 490 -1.75 6.28 -13.24
CA LYS A 490 -0.72 7.15 -12.64
C LYS A 490 0.58 6.36 -12.42
N ASP A 491 0.46 5.16 -11.87
CA ASP A 491 1.58 4.27 -11.56
C ASP A 491 2.35 3.87 -12.83
N LEU A 492 1.62 3.51 -13.90
CA LEU A 492 2.21 3.20 -15.21
C LEU A 492 3.00 4.38 -15.81
N ALA A 493 2.63 5.62 -15.52
CA ALA A 493 3.36 6.78 -16.03
C ALA A 493 4.77 6.88 -15.40
N PHE A 494 4.92 6.53 -14.12
CA PHE A 494 6.24 6.45 -13.47
C PHE A 494 7.12 5.37 -14.11
N PHE A 495 6.56 4.20 -14.41
CA PHE A 495 7.29 3.13 -15.10
C PHE A 495 7.74 3.53 -16.51
N VAL A 496 6.87 4.16 -17.29
CA VAL A 496 7.23 4.66 -18.63
C VAL A 496 8.38 5.64 -18.55
N ARG A 497 8.30 6.61 -17.63
CA ARG A 497 9.35 7.61 -17.41
C ARG A 497 10.68 6.97 -16.97
N ALA A 498 10.63 5.97 -16.09
CA ALA A 498 11.79 5.18 -15.68
C ALA A 498 12.49 4.48 -16.87
N LEU A 499 11.72 3.83 -17.75
CA LEU A 499 12.27 3.21 -18.95
C LEU A 499 12.89 4.24 -19.90
N GLU A 500 12.25 5.39 -20.08
CA GLU A 500 12.79 6.47 -20.90
C GLU A 500 14.11 7.00 -20.33
N ILE A 501 14.23 7.16 -19.02
CA ILE A 501 15.48 7.51 -18.32
C ILE A 501 16.57 6.47 -18.62
N ASP A 502 16.24 5.18 -18.66
CA ASP A 502 17.18 4.11 -19.01
C ASP A 502 17.54 4.04 -20.51
N GLY A 503 16.98 4.93 -21.34
CA GLY A 503 17.18 4.95 -22.79
C GLY A 503 16.32 3.95 -23.56
N ILE A 504 15.30 3.39 -22.90
CA ILE A 504 14.35 2.46 -23.48
C ILE A 504 13.13 3.25 -23.95
N THR A 505 12.84 3.19 -25.25
CA THR A 505 11.71 3.91 -25.84
C THR A 505 10.77 2.93 -26.53
N SER A 506 9.46 3.05 -26.25
CA SER A 506 8.43 2.23 -26.87
C SER A 506 7.21 3.08 -27.24
N LYS A 507 7.05 3.33 -28.54
CA LYS A 507 5.85 4.01 -29.08
C LYS A 507 4.58 3.23 -28.75
N ARG A 508 4.66 1.89 -28.72
CA ARG A 508 3.54 1.01 -28.43
C ARG A 508 3.09 1.16 -26.97
N LEU A 509 4.05 1.17 -26.04
CA LEU A 509 3.78 1.37 -24.62
C LEU A 509 3.11 2.73 -24.36
N ASN A 510 3.68 3.80 -24.93
CA ASN A 510 3.14 5.17 -24.80
C ASN A 510 1.73 5.30 -25.39
N LYS A 511 1.47 4.64 -26.53
CA LYS A 511 0.14 4.60 -27.14
C LYS A 511 -0.90 3.90 -26.25
N HIS A 512 -0.53 2.81 -25.58
CA HIS A 512 -1.46 2.12 -24.66
C HIS A 512 -1.71 2.93 -23.38
N LEU A 513 -0.71 3.67 -22.88
CA LEU A 513 -0.89 4.63 -21.78
C LEU A 513 -1.84 5.76 -22.16
N GLU A 514 -1.68 6.33 -23.36
CA GLU A 514 -2.61 7.31 -23.88
C GLU A 514 -4.02 6.74 -24.05
N LEU A 515 -4.15 5.52 -24.60
CA LEU A 515 -5.43 4.84 -24.77
C LEU A 515 -6.15 4.65 -23.42
N LEU A 516 -5.41 4.24 -22.39
CA LEU A 516 -5.93 4.08 -21.02
C LEU A 516 -6.41 5.42 -20.45
N SER A 517 -5.61 6.48 -20.64
CA SER A 517 -5.97 7.85 -20.22
C SER A 517 -7.28 8.34 -20.86
N GLN A 518 -7.46 8.08 -22.14
CA GLN A 518 -8.69 8.45 -22.86
C GLN A 518 -9.88 7.55 -22.48
N ALA A 519 -9.65 6.25 -22.28
CA ALA A 519 -10.68 5.30 -21.85
C ALA A 519 -11.39 5.77 -20.57
N MET A 520 -10.64 6.34 -19.62
CA MET A 520 -11.20 6.87 -18.37
C MET A 520 -12.15 8.06 -18.57
N LYS A 521 -12.09 8.77 -19.70
CA LYS A 521 -12.97 9.92 -20.00
C LYS A 521 -14.25 9.50 -20.73
N ILE A 522 -14.28 8.29 -21.29
CA ILE A 522 -15.40 7.78 -22.08
C ILE A 522 -16.47 7.22 -21.16
N ARG A 523 -17.71 7.68 -21.32
CA ARG A 523 -18.88 7.09 -20.66
C ARG A 523 -19.19 5.75 -21.31
N ARG A 524 -19.42 4.70 -20.51
CA ARG A 524 -19.68 3.30 -20.94
C ARG A 524 -18.51 2.65 -21.69
N PHE A 525 -17.31 2.73 -21.12
CA PHE A 525 -16.18 1.93 -21.58
C PHE A 525 -16.31 0.50 -21.03
N SER A 526 -16.28 -0.51 -21.89
CA SER A 526 -16.56 -1.89 -21.48
C SER A 526 -15.38 -2.56 -20.78
N TYR A 527 -15.69 -3.51 -19.90
CA TYR A 527 -14.69 -4.30 -19.19
C TYR A 527 -13.70 -5.03 -20.11
N SER A 528 -14.20 -5.63 -21.20
CA SER A 528 -13.36 -6.31 -22.20
C SER A 528 -12.38 -5.39 -22.91
N GLN A 529 -12.73 -4.11 -23.11
CA GLN A 529 -11.82 -3.15 -23.72
C GLN A 529 -10.64 -2.82 -22.79
N TYR A 530 -10.85 -2.80 -21.46
CA TYR A 530 -9.73 -2.67 -20.52
C TYR A 530 -8.77 -3.86 -20.63
N ILE A 531 -9.29 -5.08 -20.74
CA ILE A 531 -8.46 -6.28 -20.96
C ILE A 531 -7.60 -6.13 -22.22
N ASP A 532 -8.16 -5.65 -23.33
CA ASP A 532 -7.42 -5.45 -24.58
C ASP A 532 -6.29 -4.40 -24.43
N ILE A 533 -6.51 -3.36 -23.62
CA ILE A 533 -5.46 -2.38 -23.28
C ILE A 533 -4.32 -3.05 -22.52
N PHE A 534 -4.63 -3.81 -21.47
CA PHE A 534 -3.61 -4.47 -20.63
C PHE A 534 -2.89 -5.62 -21.35
N LYS A 535 -3.54 -6.33 -22.27
CA LYS A 535 -2.85 -7.21 -23.24
C LYS A 535 -1.86 -6.43 -24.09
N GLY A 536 -2.27 -5.25 -24.58
CA GLY A 536 -1.40 -4.34 -25.31
C GLY A 536 -0.16 -3.91 -24.53
N PHE A 537 -0.30 -3.60 -23.24
CA PHE A 537 0.82 -3.35 -22.34
C PHE A 537 1.74 -4.56 -22.21
N SER A 538 1.20 -5.76 -21.96
CA SER A 538 1.99 -6.99 -21.86
C SER A 538 2.80 -7.27 -23.15
N GLU A 539 2.18 -7.09 -24.32
CA GLU A 539 2.87 -7.25 -25.60
C GLU A 539 3.95 -6.19 -25.83
N ALA A 540 3.71 -4.93 -25.43
CA ALA A 540 4.71 -3.87 -25.51
C ALA A 540 5.93 -4.15 -24.61
N ILE A 541 5.72 -4.72 -23.41
CA ILE A 541 6.80 -5.11 -22.50
C ILE A 541 7.62 -6.27 -23.10
N LYS A 542 6.96 -7.28 -23.67
CA LYS A 542 7.65 -8.38 -24.39
C LYS A 542 8.49 -7.86 -25.55
N GLU A 543 7.97 -6.88 -26.31
CA GLU A 543 8.72 -6.22 -27.39
C GLU A 543 9.95 -5.48 -26.86
N ILE A 544 9.83 -4.76 -25.74
CA ILE A 544 10.96 -4.09 -25.07
C ILE A 544 12.03 -5.11 -24.67
N ILE A 545 11.63 -6.18 -23.98
CA ILE A 545 12.54 -7.24 -23.54
C ILE A 545 13.25 -7.86 -24.76
N SER A 546 12.50 -8.15 -25.82
CA SER A 546 13.06 -8.70 -27.05
C SER A 546 14.06 -7.74 -27.71
N ARG A 547 13.70 -6.47 -27.87
CA ARG A 547 14.50 -5.47 -28.60
C ARG A 547 15.78 -5.06 -27.86
N TYR A 548 15.70 -4.86 -26.55
CA TYR A 548 16.80 -4.28 -25.76
C TYR A 548 17.66 -5.31 -25.04
N TYR A 549 17.18 -6.54 -24.84
CA TYR A 549 17.88 -7.57 -24.06
C TYR A 549 18.09 -8.86 -24.85
N TYR A 550 17.06 -9.39 -25.53
CA TYR A 550 17.22 -10.65 -26.25
C TYR A 550 18.01 -10.49 -27.56
N ASN A 551 17.50 -9.69 -28.50
CA ASN A 551 18.05 -9.52 -29.84
C ASN A 551 19.50 -9.03 -29.86
N PRO A 552 19.93 -8.08 -29.00
CA PRO A 552 21.33 -7.64 -28.99
C PRO A 552 22.31 -8.74 -28.56
N HIS A 553 21.86 -9.74 -27.80
CA HIS A 553 22.72 -10.73 -27.14
C HIS A 553 22.61 -12.15 -27.72
N GLN A 554 21.54 -12.51 -28.41
CA GLN A 554 21.25 -13.89 -28.82
C GLN A 554 22.42 -14.61 -29.53
N ASP A 555 22.97 -14.02 -30.59
CA ASP A 555 24.06 -14.62 -31.37
C ASP A 555 25.35 -14.76 -30.53
N ASN A 556 25.65 -13.72 -29.74
CA ASN A 556 26.83 -13.67 -28.88
C ASN A 556 26.73 -14.67 -27.73
N LEU A 557 25.55 -14.84 -27.14
CA LEU A 557 25.33 -15.81 -26.06
C LEU A 557 25.62 -17.23 -26.54
N GLN A 558 25.04 -17.64 -27.67
CA GLN A 558 25.29 -18.98 -28.22
C GLN A 558 26.78 -19.23 -28.46
N ARG A 559 27.46 -18.23 -29.02
CA ARG A 559 28.88 -18.31 -29.41
C ARG A 559 29.82 -18.28 -28.21
N ILE A 560 29.66 -17.33 -27.31
CA ILE A 560 30.55 -17.11 -26.16
C ILE A 560 30.37 -18.22 -25.12
N ILE A 561 29.14 -18.65 -24.84
CA ILE A 561 28.92 -19.78 -23.92
C ILE A 561 29.58 -21.06 -24.48
N GLY A 562 29.54 -21.25 -25.80
CA GLY A 562 30.27 -22.32 -26.47
C GLY A 562 31.79 -22.23 -26.36
N GLN A 563 32.35 -21.01 -26.33
CA GLN A 563 33.79 -20.76 -26.19
C GLN A 563 34.29 -20.95 -24.74
N LEU A 564 33.53 -20.47 -23.74
CA LEU A 564 33.91 -20.54 -22.32
C LEU A 564 33.85 -21.98 -21.77
N GLY A 565 32.82 -22.73 -22.18
CA GLY A 565 32.52 -24.03 -21.58
C GLY A 565 32.05 -23.93 -20.12
N PRO A 566 31.72 -25.07 -19.47
CA PRO A 566 31.11 -25.06 -18.14
C PRO A 566 32.03 -24.46 -17.07
N ASP A 567 33.30 -24.85 -17.06
CA ASP A 567 34.22 -24.56 -15.95
C ASP A 567 34.67 -23.09 -15.87
N GLN A 568 34.52 -22.32 -16.95
CA GLN A 568 34.90 -20.90 -16.99
C GLN A 568 33.73 -19.94 -16.73
N VAL A 569 32.48 -20.42 -16.75
CA VAL A 569 31.31 -19.61 -16.44
C VAL A 569 31.16 -19.46 -14.92
N LEU A 570 30.88 -18.26 -14.43
CA LEU A 570 30.69 -17.99 -13.00
C LEU A 570 29.62 -18.89 -12.37
N ALA A 571 29.88 -19.35 -11.14
CA ALA A 571 29.04 -20.30 -10.40
C ALA A 571 27.55 -19.88 -10.31
N LYS A 572 27.27 -18.57 -10.27
CA LYS A 572 25.88 -18.04 -10.23
C LYS A 572 25.03 -18.44 -11.44
N TYR A 573 25.65 -18.74 -12.59
CA TYR A 573 24.96 -19.21 -13.81
C TYR A 573 24.98 -20.74 -13.96
N GLN A 574 25.73 -21.47 -13.14
CA GLN A 574 25.93 -22.92 -13.24
C GLN A 574 24.92 -23.77 -12.46
N ARG A 575 23.86 -23.18 -11.87
CA ARG A 575 22.90 -23.89 -11.00
C ARG A 575 22.37 -25.17 -11.69
N GLY A 576 22.50 -26.38 -11.11
CA GLY A 576 21.91 -27.64 -11.64
C GLY A 576 22.88 -28.82 -11.82
N LYS A 577 22.45 -29.86 -12.57
CA LYS A 577 23.22 -31.12 -12.78
C LYS A 577 24.50 -30.87 -13.61
N LYS A 578 25.66 -31.33 -13.11
CA LYS A 578 26.99 -31.19 -13.75
C LYS A 578 27.16 -31.87 -15.12
N LYS A 579 26.23 -32.75 -15.54
CA LYS A 579 26.25 -33.44 -16.85
C LYS A 579 24.95 -33.16 -17.60
N GLN A 580 24.97 -32.19 -18.49
CA GLN A 580 23.83 -31.80 -19.34
C GLN A 580 24.32 -31.55 -20.78
N PRO A 581 23.49 -31.81 -21.81
CA PRO A 581 23.85 -31.55 -23.21
C PRO A 581 24.24 -30.08 -23.44
N GLN A 582 25.18 -29.82 -24.36
CA GLN A 582 25.72 -28.48 -24.62
C GLN A 582 24.63 -27.45 -24.98
N ALA A 583 23.62 -27.83 -25.78
CA ALA A 583 22.50 -26.97 -26.12
C ALA A 583 21.65 -26.58 -24.90
N ALA A 584 21.41 -27.53 -23.98
CA ALA A 584 20.67 -27.26 -22.75
C ALA A 584 21.46 -26.34 -21.80
N PHE A 585 22.79 -26.51 -21.73
CA PHE A 585 23.66 -25.61 -20.98
C PHE A 585 23.61 -24.17 -21.54
N ILE A 586 23.74 -23.99 -22.86
CA ILE A 586 23.65 -22.68 -23.51
C ILE A 586 22.31 -22.01 -23.21
N SER A 587 21.19 -22.72 -23.40
CA SER A 587 19.85 -22.17 -23.17
C SER A 587 19.69 -21.68 -21.73
N LYS A 588 20.15 -22.48 -20.76
CA LYS A 588 20.01 -22.16 -19.33
C LYS A 588 20.84 -20.96 -18.90
N VAL A 589 22.09 -20.90 -19.33
CA VAL A 589 22.97 -19.77 -19.03
C VAL A 589 22.43 -18.50 -19.68
N SER A 590 21.94 -18.60 -20.93
CA SER A 590 21.31 -17.49 -21.65
C SER A 590 20.07 -16.96 -20.93
N GLU A 591 19.17 -17.84 -20.49
CA GLU A 591 17.96 -17.47 -19.73
C GLU A 591 18.32 -16.74 -18.42
N THR A 592 19.28 -17.30 -17.66
CA THR A 592 19.70 -16.71 -16.39
C THR A 592 20.38 -15.35 -16.59
N PHE A 593 21.18 -15.22 -17.64
CA PHE A 593 21.81 -13.96 -18.04
C PHE A 593 20.76 -12.89 -18.38
N LEU A 594 19.79 -13.22 -19.24
CA LEU A 594 18.74 -12.27 -19.65
C LEU A 594 17.87 -11.86 -18.45
N ARG A 595 17.49 -12.81 -17.59
CA ARG A 595 16.71 -12.52 -16.38
C ARG A 595 17.45 -11.56 -15.46
N ASN A 596 18.76 -11.75 -15.27
CA ASN A 596 19.56 -10.85 -14.42
C ASN A 596 19.65 -9.43 -15.02
N LEU A 597 19.73 -9.29 -16.34
CA LEU A 597 19.72 -7.97 -16.98
C LEU A 597 18.37 -7.26 -16.83
N VAL A 598 17.26 -7.97 -17.05
CA VAL A 598 15.91 -7.43 -16.88
C VAL A 598 15.67 -7.02 -15.41
N ALA A 599 16.10 -7.84 -14.45
CA ALA A 599 15.99 -7.54 -13.03
C ALA A 599 16.84 -6.33 -12.59
N GLY A 600 18.00 -6.12 -13.22
CA GLY A 600 18.87 -4.99 -12.93
C GLY A 600 18.47 -3.67 -13.59
N THR A 601 17.41 -3.66 -14.40
CA THR A 601 16.91 -2.51 -15.16
C THR A 601 15.96 -1.67 -14.31
N LEU A 602 16.00 -0.35 -14.46
CA LEU A 602 15.12 0.58 -13.76
C LEU A 602 13.64 0.30 -14.10
N GLY A 603 12.87 -0.17 -13.10
CA GLY A 603 11.42 -0.35 -13.13
C GLY A 603 10.87 -1.48 -14.02
N LEU A 604 11.67 -2.11 -14.89
CA LEU A 604 11.17 -3.03 -15.93
C LEU A 604 10.56 -4.33 -15.36
N GLN A 605 11.22 -4.96 -14.40
CA GLN A 605 10.70 -6.20 -13.79
C GLN A 605 9.41 -5.94 -12.98
N SER A 606 9.38 -4.84 -12.23
CA SER A 606 8.21 -4.43 -11.45
C SER A 606 7.05 -4.07 -12.38
N LEU A 607 7.30 -3.39 -13.52
CA LEU A 607 6.30 -3.12 -14.54
C LEU A 607 5.70 -4.40 -15.12
N ASP A 608 6.53 -5.38 -15.50
CA ASP A 608 6.06 -6.66 -16.06
C ASP A 608 5.20 -7.42 -15.05
N THR A 609 5.64 -7.44 -13.78
CA THR A 609 4.89 -8.04 -12.67
C THR A 609 3.56 -7.32 -12.44
N PHE A 610 3.57 -5.99 -12.46
CA PHE A 610 2.39 -5.15 -12.24
C PHE A 610 1.33 -5.39 -13.32
N VAL A 611 1.70 -5.27 -14.60
CA VAL A 611 0.79 -5.49 -15.73
C VAL A 611 0.28 -6.93 -15.77
N SER A 612 1.13 -7.91 -15.44
CA SER A 612 0.73 -9.32 -15.39
C SER A 612 -0.28 -9.59 -14.28
N ARG A 613 -0.08 -9.03 -13.07
CA ARG A 613 -1.05 -9.13 -11.96
C ARG A 613 -2.38 -8.49 -12.33
N ILE A 614 -2.34 -7.28 -12.91
CA ILE A 614 -3.54 -6.58 -13.37
C ILE A 614 -4.32 -7.41 -14.38
N LEU A 615 -3.65 -7.89 -15.43
CA LEU A 615 -4.28 -8.67 -16.48
C LEU A 615 -4.86 -9.99 -15.94
N ASN A 616 -4.17 -10.64 -15.00
CA ASN A 616 -4.66 -11.84 -14.35
C ASN A 616 -5.96 -11.57 -13.57
N THR A 617 -5.98 -10.55 -12.71
CA THR A 617 -7.19 -10.17 -11.96
C THR A 617 -8.33 -9.82 -12.91
N LEU A 618 -8.07 -9.06 -13.98
CA LEU A 618 -9.09 -8.73 -14.96
C LEU A 618 -9.70 -9.98 -15.62
N ASN A 619 -8.88 -10.99 -15.94
CA ASN A 619 -9.38 -12.23 -16.54
C ASN A 619 -10.21 -13.04 -15.52
N ILE A 620 -9.76 -13.14 -14.26
CA ILE A 620 -10.51 -13.83 -13.19
C ILE A 620 -11.89 -13.18 -12.99
N GLN A 621 -11.94 -11.86 -12.82
CA GLN A 621 -13.21 -11.13 -12.69
C GLN A 621 -14.13 -11.36 -13.90
N LYS A 622 -13.58 -11.39 -15.12
CA LYS A 622 -14.36 -11.69 -16.34
C LYS A 622 -14.91 -13.12 -16.37
N GLU A 623 -14.16 -14.08 -15.82
CA GLU A 623 -14.57 -15.50 -15.78
C GLU A 623 -15.63 -15.75 -14.70
N GLU A 624 -15.53 -15.09 -13.55
CA GLU A 624 -16.42 -15.31 -12.41
C GLU A 624 -17.70 -14.45 -12.43
N LEU A 625 -17.67 -13.28 -13.08
CA LEU A 625 -18.77 -12.32 -13.04
C LEU A 625 -19.52 -12.20 -14.37
N SER A 626 -20.85 -12.12 -14.29
CA SER A 626 -21.69 -11.77 -15.44
C SER A 626 -21.44 -10.33 -15.92
N SER A 627 -21.85 -10.01 -17.16
CA SER A 627 -21.67 -8.66 -17.72
C SER A 627 -22.30 -7.54 -16.89
N SER A 628 -23.48 -7.75 -16.30
CA SER A 628 -24.12 -6.74 -15.44
C SER A 628 -23.35 -6.51 -14.14
N HIS A 629 -22.83 -7.59 -13.53
CA HIS A 629 -22.00 -7.50 -12.33
C HIS A 629 -20.66 -6.82 -12.60
N LEU A 630 -20.04 -7.07 -13.77
CA LEU A 630 -18.83 -6.35 -14.18
C LEU A 630 -19.09 -4.85 -14.35
N ASP A 631 -20.18 -4.46 -14.99
CA ASP A 631 -20.54 -3.05 -15.15
C ASP A 631 -20.76 -2.37 -13.79
N LEU A 632 -21.43 -3.05 -12.86
CA LEU A 632 -21.64 -2.57 -11.49
C LEU A 632 -20.32 -2.47 -10.70
N LEU A 633 -19.45 -3.46 -10.81
CA LEU A 633 -18.13 -3.45 -10.18
C LEU A 633 -17.24 -2.33 -10.73
N MET A 634 -17.39 -1.99 -12.01
CA MET A 634 -16.68 -0.86 -12.60
C MET A 634 -17.22 0.50 -12.16
N SER A 635 -18.46 0.59 -11.68
CA SER A 635 -18.96 1.80 -11.01
C SER A 635 -18.55 1.90 -9.55
N TYR A 636 -18.26 0.78 -8.89
CA TYR A 636 -17.88 0.74 -7.47
C TYR A 636 -16.55 1.46 -7.21
N ASP A 637 -16.55 2.41 -6.28
CA ASP A 637 -15.34 3.00 -5.71
C ASP A 637 -15.10 2.52 -4.27
N PRO A 638 -14.13 1.61 -4.04
CA PRO A 638 -13.78 1.15 -2.70
C PRO A 638 -13.39 2.26 -1.72
N HIS A 639 -12.84 3.38 -2.21
CA HIS A 639 -12.47 4.52 -1.36
C HIS A 639 -13.67 5.32 -0.86
N GLN A 640 -14.84 5.15 -1.49
CA GLN A 640 -16.07 5.80 -1.09
C GLN A 640 -17.01 4.87 -0.30
N ALA A 641 -16.64 3.60 -0.11
CA ALA A 641 -17.49 2.61 0.54
C ALA A 641 -17.72 2.86 2.04
N ILE A 642 -16.73 3.43 2.73
CA ILE A 642 -16.78 3.72 4.16
C ILE A 642 -16.20 5.11 4.45
N SER A 643 -16.87 5.87 5.32
CA SER A 643 -16.44 7.19 5.77
C SER A 643 -16.36 7.23 7.30
N PRO A 644 -15.23 7.62 7.91
CA PRO A 644 -15.17 7.89 9.35
C PRO A 644 -16.08 9.07 9.74
N ILE A 645 -16.52 9.11 11.01
CA ILE A 645 -17.32 10.25 11.53
C ILE A 645 -16.42 11.42 11.97
N HIS A 646 -15.29 11.12 12.61
CA HIS A 646 -14.37 12.12 13.20
C HIS A 646 -13.19 12.49 12.29
N GLU A 647 -13.17 11.98 11.05
CA GLU A 647 -12.19 12.33 10.04
C GLU A 647 -12.92 12.62 8.73
N LEU A 648 -12.85 13.88 8.28
CA LEU A 648 -13.50 14.32 7.04
C LEU A 648 -12.91 13.60 5.83
N ASN A 649 -13.75 12.87 5.09
CA ASN A 649 -13.41 12.28 3.80
C ASN A 649 -14.00 13.12 2.65
N PRO A 650 -13.19 13.88 1.90
CA PRO A 650 -13.68 14.75 0.82
C PRO A 650 -14.40 14.00 -0.31
N ALA A 651 -14.14 12.70 -0.48
CA ALA A 651 -14.76 11.90 -1.54
C ALA A 651 -16.20 11.47 -1.22
N THR A 652 -16.59 11.49 0.06
CA THR A 652 -17.91 11.05 0.54
C THR A 652 -18.65 12.12 1.35
N HIS A 653 -18.06 13.29 1.57
CA HIS A 653 -18.66 14.36 2.39
C HIS A 653 -19.82 15.06 1.66
N ASP A 654 -20.91 14.32 1.47
CA ASP A 654 -22.17 14.80 0.94
C ASP A 654 -23.34 13.95 1.45
N LEU A 655 -24.55 14.52 1.33
CA LEU A 655 -25.79 13.92 1.81
C LEU A 655 -26.14 12.59 1.12
N ILE A 656 -25.71 12.39 -0.13
CA ILE A 656 -26.05 11.21 -0.91
C ILE A 656 -25.27 10.00 -0.39
N HIS A 657 -23.97 10.16 -0.17
CA HIS A 657 -23.11 9.07 0.32
C HIS A 657 -23.39 8.73 1.78
N LEU A 658 -23.45 9.74 2.65
CA LEU A 658 -23.55 9.52 4.10
C LEU A 658 -24.98 9.34 4.60
N GLY A 659 -25.97 9.68 3.79
CA GLY A 659 -27.34 9.84 4.24
C GLY A 659 -27.48 11.02 5.22
N ASN A 660 -28.72 11.37 5.57
CA ASN A 660 -29.02 12.53 6.40
C ASN A 660 -28.38 12.42 7.80
N LYS A 661 -28.58 11.27 8.46
CA LYS A 661 -28.02 11.02 9.79
C LYS A 661 -26.50 11.05 9.81
N GLY A 662 -25.86 10.30 8.91
CA GLY A 662 -24.40 10.22 8.84
C GLY A 662 -23.77 11.58 8.49
N TYR A 663 -24.35 12.30 7.53
CA TYR A 663 -23.89 13.63 7.14
C TYR A 663 -23.91 14.61 8.31
N ASN A 664 -25.03 14.69 9.05
CA ASN A 664 -25.13 15.59 10.18
C ASN A 664 -24.18 15.20 11.31
N LEU A 665 -23.94 13.91 11.57
CA LEU A 665 -22.96 13.47 12.58
C LEU A 665 -21.54 13.90 12.24
N VAL A 666 -21.14 13.82 10.97
CA VAL A 666 -19.82 14.30 10.51
C VAL A 666 -19.70 15.81 10.71
N LEU A 667 -20.75 16.58 10.37
CA LEU A 667 -20.74 18.03 10.59
C LEU A 667 -20.66 18.41 12.08
N LEU A 668 -21.40 17.72 12.93
CA LEU A 668 -21.35 17.93 14.39
C LEU A 668 -19.96 17.60 14.94
N ALA A 669 -19.37 16.47 14.54
CA ALA A 669 -18.04 16.06 14.98
C ALA A 669 -16.95 17.04 14.54
N ASP A 670 -17.00 17.55 13.30
CA ASP A 670 -16.07 18.57 12.78
C ASP A 670 -16.14 19.89 13.59
N GLN A 671 -17.30 20.19 14.18
CA GLN A 671 -17.52 21.35 15.05
C GLN A 671 -17.16 21.10 16.52
N GLY A 672 -16.64 19.93 16.87
CA GLY A 672 -16.27 19.57 18.25
C GLY A 672 -17.48 19.28 19.16
N ILE A 673 -18.67 19.07 18.60
CA ILE A 673 -19.86 18.64 19.36
C ILE A 673 -19.66 17.17 19.76
N PRO A 674 -20.02 16.76 21.00
CA PRO A 674 -19.73 15.42 21.50
C PRO A 674 -20.57 14.35 20.80
N VAL A 675 -20.04 13.80 19.71
CA VAL A 675 -20.63 12.70 18.94
C VAL A 675 -19.84 11.41 19.23
N PRO A 676 -20.50 10.28 19.52
CA PRO A 676 -19.80 9.01 19.73
C PRO A 676 -18.96 8.62 18.50
N PRO A 677 -17.75 8.07 18.71
CA PRO A 677 -16.90 7.64 17.61
C PRO A 677 -17.59 6.54 16.79
N GLY A 678 -17.41 6.59 15.48
CA GLY A 678 -18.10 5.71 14.53
C GLY A 678 -17.60 5.87 13.11
N PHE A 679 -18.19 5.08 12.22
CA PHE A 679 -18.02 5.15 10.78
C PHE A 679 -19.35 4.89 10.07
N ILE A 680 -19.42 5.28 8.81
CA ILE A 680 -20.61 5.19 7.97
C ILE A 680 -20.27 4.33 6.76
N VAL A 681 -20.96 3.20 6.61
CA VAL A 681 -20.98 2.46 5.35
C VAL A 681 -21.91 3.21 4.40
N THR A 682 -21.35 3.74 3.32
CA THR A 682 -22.04 4.73 2.50
C THR A 682 -23.04 4.08 1.53
N THR A 683 -23.86 4.92 0.89
CA THR A 683 -24.73 4.47 -0.20
C THR A 683 -23.97 4.00 -1.44
N GLU A 684 -22.66 4.26 -1.55
CA GLU A 684 -21.83 3.70 -2.63
C GLU A 684 -21.76 2.18 -2.53
N PHE A 685 -21.52 1.65 -1.33
CA PHE A 685 -21.56 0.22 -1.09
C PHE A 685 -22.96 -0.33 -1.31
N PHE A 686 -24.01 0.34 -0.82
CA PHE A 686 -25.41 -0.09 -1.03
C PHE A 686 -25.74 -0.25 -2.52
N ARG A 687 -25.37 0.72 -3.35
CA ARG A 687 -25.61 0.67 -4.81
C ARG A 687 -24.91 -0.51 -5.48
N CYS A 688 -23.75 -0.90 -4.97
CA CYS A 688 -22.96 -2.01 -5.49
C CYS A 688 -23.10 -3.31 -4.66
N GLN A 689 -24.02 -3.35 -3.69
CA GLN A 689 -24.09 -4.40 -2.67
C GLN A 689 -24.14 -5.80 -3.29
N GLN A 690 -24.92 -5.98 -4.35
CA GLN A 690 -25.07 -7.28 -5.00
C GLN A 690 -23.73 -7.84 -5.48
N VAL A 691 -22.94 -7.05 -6.23
CA VAL A 691 -21.61 -7.52 -6.67
C VAL A 691 -20.61 -7.59 -5.51
N CYS A 692 -20.70 -6.66 -4.56
CA CYS A 692 -19.80 -6.66 -3.41
C CYS A 692 -20.01 -7.85 -2.48
N SER A 693 -21.23 -8.36 -2.35
CA SER A 693 -21.54 -9.55 -1.56
C SER A 693 -21.33 -10.86 -2.32
N ASP A 694 -21.66 -10.90 -3.61
CA ASP A 694 -21.60 -12.13 -4.41
C ASP A 694 -20.17 -12.45 -4.89
N TYR A 695 -19.31 -11.44 -5.04
CA TYR A 695 -17.91 -11.62 -5.42
C TYR A 695 -17.01 -11.68 -4.19
N CYS A 696 -16.41 -12.85 -3.93
CA CYS A 696 -15.61 -13.11 -2.73
C CYS A 696 -14.53 -12.04 -2.48
N ALA A 697 -13.76 -11.66 -3.51
CA ALA A 697 -12.70 -10.67 -3.33
C ALA A 697 -13.24 -9.28 -2.95
N SER A 698 -14.38 -8.86 -3.50
CA SER A 698 -15.04 -7.59 -3.11
C SER A 698 -15.59 -7.64 -1.69
N ASN A 699 -16.15 -8.77 -1.28
CA ASN A 699 -16.61 -8.93 0.10
C ASN A 699 -15.45 -8.90 1.08
N GLU A 700 -14.33 -9.58 0.77
CA GLU A 700 -13.11 -9.54 1.57
C GLU A 700 -12.54 -8.11 1.72
N ASP A 701 -12.50 -7.32 0.64
CA ASP A 701 -12.04 -5.91 0.70
C ASP A 701 -12.97 -5.06 1.57
N PHE A 702 -14.29 -5.23 1.44
CA PHE A 702 -15.25 -4.53 2.29
C PHE A 702 -15.08 -4.89 3.77
N LEU A 703 -15.01 -6.18 4.10
CA LEU A 703 -14.82 -6.65 5.47
C LEU A 703 -13.48 -6.20 6.05
N HIS A 704 -12.43 -6.15 5.23
CA HIS A 704 -11.14 -5.60 5.64
C HIS A 704 -11.27 -4.13 6.06
N ARG A 705 -11.98 -3.31 5.27
CA ARG A 705 -12.22 -1.88 5.59
C ARG A 705 -13.08 -1.69 6.83
N VAL A 706 -14.12 -2.53 7.02
CA VAL A 706 -14.91 -2.53 8.25
C VAL A 706 -14.02 -2.84 9.45
N ASN A 707 -13.13 -3.82 9.32
CA ASN A 707 -12.20 -4.18 10.39
C ASN A 707 -11.16 -3.08 10.66
N GLU A 708 -10.67 -2.36 9.65
CA GLU A 708 -9.81 -1.19 9.85
C GLU A 708 -10.52 -0.10 10.67
N GLN A 709 -11.78 0.20 10.35
CA GLN A 709 -12.57 1.16 11.11
C GLN A 709 -12.89 0.65 12.52
N LYS A 710 -13.15 -0.65 12.69
CA LYS A 710 -13.30 -1.27 14.01
C LYS A 710 -12.05 -1.06 14.85
N THR A 711 -10.87 -1.32 14.32
CA THR A 711 -9.59 -1.08 15.02
C THR A 711 -9.40 0.39 15.37
N TYR A 712 -9.84 1.32 14.52
CA TYR A 712 -9.87 2.74 14.85
C TYR A 712 -10.81 3.04 16.04
N LEU A 713 -12.01 2.45 16.07
CA LEU A 713 -12.94 2.59 17.21
C LEU A 713 -12.37 2.04 18.51
N GLU A 714 -11.69 0.90 18.47
CA GLU A 714 -11.03 0.32 19.63
C GLU A 714 -9.94 1.25 20.16
N ALA A 715 -9.16 1.87 19.27
CA ALA A 715 -8.16 2.86 19.66
C ALA A 715 -8.78 4.14 20.23
N ALA A 716 -9.87 4.64 19.63
CA ALA A 716 -10.55 5.87 20.05
C ALA A 716 -11.28 5.74 21.39
N THR A 717 -11.90 4.58 21.65
CA THR A 717 -12.66 4.32 22.89
C THR A 717 -11.80 3.71 23.99
N GLY A 718 -10.68 3.08 23.63
CA GLY A 718 -9.89 2.24 24.53
C GLY A 718 -10.52 0.87 24.85
N ALA A 719 -11.77 0.63 24.44
CA ALA A 719 -12.43 -0.67 24.57
C ALA A 719 -12.08 -1.59 23.39
N ILE A 720 -12.38 -2.89 23.49
CA ILE A 720 -12.06 -3.89 22.46
C ILE A 720 -13.34 -4.62 22.07
N PHE A 721 -13.66 -4.64 20.76
CA PHE A 721 -14.87 -5.27 20.27
C PHE A 721 -14.80 -6.79 20.45
N GLY A 722 -15.78 -7.35 21.16
CA GLY A 722 -15.82 -8.77 21.49
C GLY A 722 -14.86 -9.24 22.59
N SER A 723 -14.29 -8.32 23.38
CA SER A 723 -13.49 -8.67 24.57
C SER A 723 -14.30 -8.51 25.86
N PRO A 724 -14.48 -9.57 26.67
CA PRO A 724 -15.13 -9.46 27.99
C PRO A 724 -14.37 -8.57 28.98
N SER A 725 -13.05 -8.40 28.82
CA SER A 725 -12.25 -7.62 29.77
C SER A 725 -12.39 -6.10 29.62
N ARG A 726 -12.76 -5.65 28.41
CA ARG A 726 -12.95 -4.23 28.05
C ARG A 726 -13.99 -4.16 26.93
N PRO A 727 -15.27 -4.46 27.21
CA PRO A 727 -16.27 -4.67 26.18
C PRO A 727 -16.61 -3.38 25.42
N LEU A 728 -16.51 -3.45 24.09
CA LEU A 728 -17.07 -2.43 23.19
C LEU A 728 -18.34 -2.98 22.55
N LEU A 729 -19.47 -2.29 22.74
CA LEU A 729 -20.71 -2.55 22.00
C LEU A 729 -20.95 -1.45 20.96
N LEU A 730 -21.62 -1.81 19.87
CA LEU A 730 -21.89 -0.92 18.76
C LEU A 730 -23.40 -0.75 18.53
N SER A 731 -23.78 0.43 18.07
CA SER A 731 -25.07 0.68 17.42
C SER A 731 -24.89 0.60 15.90
N VAL A 732 -25.86 0.03 15.20
CA VAL A 732 -25.88 -0.08 13.73
C VAL A 732 -27.22 0.48 13.26
N ARG A 733 -27.18 1.65 12.64
CA ARG A 733 -28.36 2.50 12.36
C ARG A 733 -28.43 2.83 10.88
N SER A 734 -29.62 2.78 10.30
CA SER A 734 -29.85 3.22 8.92
C SER A 734 -29.83 4.74 8.79
N GLY A 735 -29.37 5.25 7.65
CA GLY A 735 -29.39 6.66 7.30
C GLY A 735 -29.63 6.84 5.80
N ALA A 736 -30.86 7.11 5.40
CA ALA A 736 -31.16 7.50 4.02
C ALA A 736 -30.94 9.01 3.81
N ALA A 737 -30.73 9.45 2.57
CA ALA A 737 -30.61 10.87 2.24
C ALA A 737 -31.89 11.66 2.58
N ILE A 738 -33.04 11.01 2.44
CA ILE A 738 -34.36 11.54 2.83
C ILE A 738 -34.77 10.82 4.13
N SER A 739 -35.17 11.59 5.15
CA SER A 739 -35.54 11.03 6.45
C SER A 739 -36.76 10.11 6.33
N MET A 740 -36.69 8.95 7.01
CA MET A 740 -37.77 7.96 7.08
C MET A 740 -37.95 7.51 8.54
N PRO A 741 -38.59 8.34 9.40
CA PRO A 741 -38.65 8.11 10.84
C PRO A 741 -39.28 6.76 11.19
N GLY A 742 -38.55 5.90 11.90
CA GLY A 742 -39.04 4.58 12.36
C GLY A 742 -39.25 3.50 11.30
N MET A 743 -39.00 3.78 10.02
CA MET A 743 -39.31 2.83 8.93
C MET A 743 -38.26 1.74 8.72
N MET A 744 -37.05 1.96 9.23
CA MET A 744 -35.88 1.14 8.95
C MET A 744 -35.37 0.46 10.22
N ILE A 745 -34.64 -0.64 10.07
CA ILE A 745 -34.11 -1.40 11.22
C ILE A 745 -32.95 -0.62 11.86
N THR A 746 -32.86 -0.71 13.18
CA THR A 746 -31.75 -0.26 14.01
C THR A 746 -31.38 -1.39 14.97
N PHE A 747 -30.09 -1.65 15.10
CA PHE A 747 -29.56 -2.53 16.15
C PHE A 747 -28.82 -1.71 17.20
N LEU A 748 -29.11 -1.99 18.46
CA LEU A 748 -28.35 -1.51 19.60
C LEU A 748 -27.64 -2.71 20.24
N ASN A 749 -26.56 -2.43 20.97
CA ASN A 749 -25.81 -3.43 21.73
C ASN A 749 -25.20 -4.56 20.87
N VAL A 750 -24.84 -4.28 19.61
CA VAL A 750 -24.19 -5.25 18.72
C VAL A 750 -22.82 -5.62 19.29
N GLY A 751 -22.51 -6.92 19.30
CA GLY A 751 -21.31 -7.49 19.90
C GLY A 751 -21.54 -8.15 21.26
N ILE A 752 -22.78 -8.13 21.77
CA ILE A 752 -23.15 -8.73 23.05
C ILE A 752 -23.41 -10.24 22.92
N ASN A 753 -22.98 -10.99 23.92
CA ASN A 753 -23.27 -12.41 24.16
C ASN A 753 -23.14 -12.66 25.68
N GLU A 754 -23.31 -13.90 26.16
CA GLU A 754 -23.18 -14.18 27.59
C GLU A 754 -21.81 -13.81 28.19
N GLU A 755 -20.71 -14.04 27.47
CA GLU A 755 -19.37 -13.69 27.97
C GLU A 755 -19.18 -12.17 28.09
N ILE A 756 -19.72 -11.42 27.13
CA ILE A 756 -19.68 -9.96 27.12
C ILE A 756 -20.61 -9.37 28.17
N VAL A 757 -21.74 -10.01 28.46
CA VAL A 757 -22.59 -9.65 29.60
C VAL A 757 -21.77 -9.71 30.88
N GLU A 758 -21.09 -10.82 31.18
CA GLU A 758 -20.24 -10.94 32.37
C GLU A 758 -19.14 -9.88 32.42
N GLY A 759 -18.55 -9.54 31.27
CA GLY A 759 -17.60 -8.45 31.13
C GLY A 759 -18.17 -7.08 31.49
N LEU A 760 -19.35 -6.76 30.98
CA LEU A 760 -20.07 -5.51 31.29
C LEU A 760 -20.43 -5.43 32.77
N ILE A 761 -20.81 -6.54 33.40
CA ILE A 761 -21.08 -6.60 34.85
C ILE A 761 -19.81 -6.23 35.64
N GLN A 762 -18.66 -6.76 35.23
CA GLN A 762 -17.38 -6.47 35.89
C GLN A 762 -16.93 -5.02 35.71
N GLU A 763 -17.16 -4.44 34.52
CA GLU A 763 -16.77 -3.06 34.21
C GLU A 763 -17.68 -2.03 34.88
N THR A 764 -19.00 -2.23 34.81
CA THR A 764 -19.99 -1.23 35.24
C THR A 764 -20.45 -1.41 36.67
N GLY A 765 -20.39 -2.63 37.21
CA GLY A 765 -21.01 -2.97 38.48
C GLY A 765 -22.53 -3.10 38.44
N GLU A 766 -23.15 -2.99 37.26
CA GLU A 766 -24.60 -2.94 37.09
C GLU A 766 -25.13 -4.19 36.35
N PRO A 767 -25.45 -5.28 37.07
CA PRO A 767 -25.78 -6.55 36.45
C PRO A 767 -27.12 -6.57 35.73
N TRP A 768 -28.13 -5.86 36.26
CA TRP A 768 -29.43 -5.76 35.62
C TRP A 768 -29.34 -5.06 34.25
N PHE A 769 -28.53 -4.01 34.16
CA PHE A 769 -28.25 -3.27 32.92
C PHE A 769 -27.66 -4.19 31.84
N ALA A 770 -26.63 -4.97 32.17
CA ALA A 770 -25.96 -5.84 31.22
C ALA A 770 -26.93 -6.89 30.61
N TRP A 771 -27.79 -7.49 31.45
CA TRP A 771 -28.82 -8.41 30.99
C TRP A 771 -29.92 -7.73 30.18
N ASP A 772 -30.36 -6.51 30.54
CA ASP A 772 -31.34 -5.78 29.73
C ASP A 772 -30.78 -5.40 28.35
N CYS A 773 -29.49 -5.06 28.24
CA CYS A 773 -28.83 -4.83 26.96
C CYS A 773 -28.85 -6.07 26.07
N TYR A 774 -28.59 -7.26 26.63
CA TYR A 774 -28.64 -8.50 25.87
C TYR A 774 -30.07 -8.86 25.46
N ARG A 775 -31.05 -8.70 26.36
CA ARG A 775 -32.47 -8.86 26.04
C ARG A 775 -32.90 -7.98 24.87
N ARG A 776 -32.51 -6.69 24.89
CA ARG A 776 -32.82 -5.72 23.81
C ARG A 776 -32.22 -6.17 22.49
N PHE A 777 -30.95 -6.57 22.51
CA PHE A 777 -30.29 -7.09 21.32
C PHE A 777 -31.04 -8.30 20.75
N LEU A 778 -31.40 -9.29 21.56
CA LEU A 778 -32.14 -10.48 21.11
C LEU A 778 -33.51 -10.14 20.53
N GLN A 779 -34.23 -9.20 21.14
CA GLN A 779 -35.53 -8.74 20.63
C GLN A 779 -35.39 -8.08 19.27
N SER A 780 -34.47 -7.10 19.15
CA SER A 780 -34.20 -6.41 17.88
C SER A 780 -33.67 -7.37 16.81
N TRP A 781 -32.87 -8.36 17.21
CA TRP A 781 -32.40 -9.43 16.34
C TRP A 781 -33.56 -10.25 15.79
N GLY A 782 -34.42 -10.81 16.65
CA GLY A 782 -35.57 -11.58 16.19
C GLY A 782 -36.51 -10.78 15.28
N MET A 783 -36.79 -9.54 15.64
CA MET A 783 -37.63 -8.65 14.83
C MET A 783 -37.02 -8.37 13.44
N SER A 784 -35.69 -8.38 13.31
CA SER A 784 -35.03 -8.23 12.01
C SER A 784 -35.16 -9.46 11.09
N PHE A 785 -35.57 -10.60 11.64
CA PHE A 785 -35.88 -11.84 10.92
C PHE A 785 -37.39 -12.14 10.94
N ASP A 786 -38.21 -11.09 10.86
CA ASP A 786 -39.67 -11.15 10.74
C ASP A 786 -40.40 -11.84 11.92
N ILE A 787 -39.79 -11.88 13.12
CA ILE A 787 -40.50 -12.27 14.35
C ILE A 787 -41.25 -11.07 14.92
N GLU A 788 -42.57 -11.20 15.06
CA GLU A 788 -43.42 -10.15 15.61
C GLU A 788 -43.08 -9.81 17.07
N ARG A 789 -43.25 -8.53 17.43
CA ARG A 789 -43.02 -8.03 18.80
C ARG A 789 -43.86 -8.77 19.84
N ASP A 790 -45.10 -9.09 19.50
CA ASP A 790 -46.07 -9.76 20.39
C ASP A 790 -45.54 -11.06 21.00
N VAL A 791 -44.62 -11.73 20.30
CA VAL A 791 -43.95 -12.95 20.79
C VAL A 791 -43.09 -12.63 22.02
N PHE A 792 -42.30 -11.56 21.95
CA PHE A 792 -41.45 -11.11 23.04
C PHE A 792 -42.25 -10.51 24.19
N ASP A 793 -43.34 -9.81 23.87
CA ASP A 793 -44.27 -9.26 24.86
C ASP A 793 -45.00 -10.38 25.60
N ALA A 794 -45.40 -11.45 24.93
CA ALA A 794 -46.00 -12.63 25.57
C ALA A 794 -45.03 -13.28 26.57
N ILE A 795 -43.74 -13.42 26.21
CA ILE A 795 -42.71 -13.93 27.13
C ILE A 795 -42.58 -12.99 28.34
N MET A 796 -42.46 -11.68 28.10
CA MET A 796 -42.35 -10.68 29.16
C MET A 796 -43.55 -10.73 30.12
N HIS A 797 -44.76 -10.81 29.59
CA HIS A 797 -46.00 -10.91 30.39
C HIS A 797 -46.05 -12.22 31.21
N ALA A 798 -45.66 -13.35 30.62
CA ALA A 798 -45.64 -14.64 31.32
C ALA A 798 -44.69 -14.59 32.53
N TYR A 799 -43.50 -14.00 32.37
CA TYR A 799 -42.52 -13.88 33.45
C TYR A 799 -42.92 -12.85 34.51
N LYS A 800 -43.53 -11.72 34.11
CA LYS A 800 -44.13 -10.75 35.06
C LYS A 800 -45.20 -11.41 35.92
N ALA A 801 -46.08 -12.21 35.32
CA ALA A 801 -47.10 -12.95 36.03
C ALA A 801 -46.50 -14.02 36.96
N ARG A 802 -45.48 -14.75 36.49
CA ARG A 802 -44.76 -15.79 37.26
C ARG A 802 -44.09 -15.22 38.51
N TYR A 803 -43.48 -14.05 38.42
CA TYR A 803 -42.73 -13.40 39.51
C TYR A 803 -43.51 -12.30 40.24
N HIS A 804 -44.80 -12.11 39.93
CA HIS A 804 -45.66 -11.07 40.49
C HIS A 804 -45.08 -9.64 40.36
N ARG A 805 -44.48 -9.34 39.20
CA ARG A 805 -43.96 -8.02 38.85
C ARG A 805 -44.96 -7.26 37.97
N MET A 806 -45.07 -5.96 38.19
CA MET A 806 -45.87 -5.07 37.33
C MET A 806 -45.00 -4.46 36.23
N LEU A 807 -43.77 -4.09 36.57
CA LEU A 807 -42.83 -3.40 35.68
C LEU A 807 -41.57 -4.24 35.43
N LYS A 808 -40.96 -4.09 34.26
CA LYS A 808 -39.72 -4.78 33.88
C LYS A 808 -38.58 -4.50 34.87
N ARG A 809 -38.46 -3.25 35.31
CA ARG A 809 -37.44 -2.79 36.27
C ARG A 809 -37.54 -3.42 37.66
N GLU A 810 -38.62 -4.13 37.96
CA GLU A 810 -38.82 -4.80 39.25
C GLU A 810 -38.25 -6.22 39.27
N PHE A 811 -37.77 -6.75 38.13
CA PHE A 811 -37.09 -8.04 38.09
C PHE A 811 -35.74 -7.97 38.82
N SER A 812 -35.41 -9.01 39.59
CA SER A 812 -34.03 -9.22 40.06
C SER A 812 -33.11 -9.57 38.89
N THR A 813 -31.79 -9.52 39.12
CA THR A 813 -30.77 -9.92 38.14
C THR A 813 -30.98 -11.35 37.64
N GLU A 814 -31.30 -12.27 38.55
CA GLU A 814 -31.55 -13.67 38.22
C GLU A 814 -32.84 -13.82 37.41
N GLU A 815 -33.90 -13.09 37.80
CA GLU A 815 -35.18 -13.10 37.11
C GLU A 815 -35.07 -12.57 35.67
N ILE A 816 -34.35 -11.45 35.45
CA ILE A 816 -34.17 -10.89 34.10
C ILE A 816 -33.27 -11.79 33.22
N SER A 817 -32.24 -12.41 33.79
CA SER A 817 -31.40 -13.39 33.08
C SER A 817 -32.23 -14.56 32.55
N GLU A 818 -33.16 -15.10 33.35
CA GLU A 818 -34.09 -16.15 32.88
C GLU A 818 -34.98 -15.69 31.71
N VAL A 819 -35.44 -14.44 31.72
CA VAL A 819 -36.23 -13.86 30.61
C VAL A 819 -35.37 -13.79 29.34
N VAL A 820 -34.12 -13.35 29.46
CA VAL A 820 -33.17 -13.26 28.32
C VAL A 820 -32.92 -14.63 27.70
N MET A 821 -32.73 -15.66 28.54
CA MET A 821 -32.55 -17.04 28.05
C MET A 821 -33.82 -17.56 27.36
N ALA A 822 -35.00 -17.19 27.84
CA ALA A 822 -36.26 -17.52 27.15
C ALA A 822 -36.38 -16.82 25.79
N TYR A 823 -35.87 -15.58 25.66
CA TYR A 823 -35.80 -14.88 24.37
C TYR A 823 -34.87 -15.63 23.41
N ARG A 824 -33.65 -15.97 23.85
CA ARG A 824 -32.67 -16.73 23.04
C ARG A 824 -33.25 -18.07 22.60
N GLN A 825 -33.84 -18.83 23.51
CA GLN A 825 -34.48 -20.11 23.20
C GLN A 825 -35.62 -19.95 22.17
N THR A 826 -36.44 -18.92 22.30
CA THR A 826 -37.55 -18.68 21.35
C THR A 826 -37.03 -18.36 19.95
N LEU A 827 -35.91 -17.64 19.83
CA LEU A 827 -35.26 -17.40 18.53
C LEU A 827 -34.79 -18.72 17.89
N GLU A 828 -34.13 -19.57 18.67
CA GLU A 828 -33.65 -20.88 18.21
C GLU A 828 -34.81 -21.80 17.77
N GLU A 829 -35.90 -21.84 18.54
CA GLU A 829 -37.12 -22.61 18.21
C GLU A 829 -37.78 -22.12 16.91
N ARG A 830 -37.65 -20.83 16.58
CA ARG A 830 -38.13 -20.23 15.33
C ARG A 830 -37.10 -20.28 14.19
N GLY A 831 -35.96 -20.92 14.40
CA GLY A 831 -34.92 -21.08 13.39
C GLY A 831 -34.09 -19.82 13.13
N VAL A 832 -34.13 -18.83 14.02
CA VAL A 832 -33.30 -17.63 13.95
C VAL A 832 -32.04 -17.86 14.77
N SER A 833 -30.90 -17.98 14.09
CA SER A 833 -29.60 -18.12 14.73
C SER A 833 -29.10 -16.76 15.24
N VAL A 834 -28.58 -16.73 16.46
CA VAL A 834 -27.85 -15.60 17.05
C VAL A 834 -26.39 -16.01 17.15
N PRO A 835 -25.48 -15.46 16.32
CA PRO A 835 -24.07 -15.80 16.39
C PRO A 835 -23.47 -15.35 17.72
N ASP A 836 -22.70 -16.22 18.40
CA ASP A 836 -21.93 -15.79 19.57
C ASP A 836 -20.70 -14.95 19.17
N ASN A 837 -20.24 -15.04 17.91
CA ASN A 837 -19.13 -14.25 17.40
C ASN A 837 -19.56 -12.79 17.10
N PRO A 838 -19.00 -11.79 17.82
CA PRO A 838 -19.35 -10.38 17.64
C PRO A 838 -19.10 -9.83 16.22
N ASP A 839 -18.06 -10.29 15.52
CA ASP A 839 -17.76 -9.84 14.15
C ASP A 839 -18.83 -10.34 13.17
N GLU A 840 -19.32 -11.55 13.36
CA GLU A 840 -20.43 -12.10 12.56
C GLU A 840 -21.74 -11.35 12.85
N GLN A 841 -22.00 -11.00 14.13
CA GLN A 841 -23.13 -10.16 14.50
C GLN A 841 -23.08 -8.79 13.80
N LEU A 842 -21.93 -8.12 13.80
CA LEU A 842 -21.75 -6.81 13.16
C LEU A 842 -21.99 -6.89 11.65
N GLN A 843 -21.42 -7.90 10.99
CA GLN A 843 -21.60 -8.09 9.56
C GLN A 843 -23.09 -8.29 9.22
N ILE A 844 -23.78 -9.18 9.92
CA ILE A 844 -25.20 -9.45 9.70
C ILE A 844 -26.03 -8.20 9.99
N ALA A 845 -25.74 -7.47 11.07
CA ALA A 845 -26.45 -6.24 11.42
C ALA A 845 -26.34 -5.19 10.29
N ILE A 846 -25.14 -4.95 9.75
CA ILE A 846 -24.94 -4.01 8.62
C ILE A 846 -25.80 -4.44 7.42
N PHE A 847 -25.77 -5.71 7.04
CA PHE A 847 -26.53 -6.20 5.90
C PHE A 847 -28.05 -6.18 6.14
N GLN A 848 -28.51 -6.47 7.36
CA GLN A 848 -29.93 -6.41 7.70
C GLN A 848 -30.45 -4.98 7.70
N VAL A 849 -29.68 -4.01 8.20
CA VAL A 849 -30.03 -2.59 8.11
C VAL A 849 -30.15 -2.15 6.65
N MET A 850 -29.23 -2.55 5.77
CA MET A 850 -29.36 -2.26 4.33
C MET A 850 -30.60 -2.92 3.72
N ARG A 851 -30.83 -4.21 4.02
CA ARG A 851 -32.00 -4.95 3.51
C ARG A 851 -33.32 -4.36 3.98
N SER A 852 -33.35 -3.73 5.15
CA SER A 852 -34.55 -3.08 5.68
C SER A 852 -35.09 -1.96 4.78
N TRP A 853 -34.26 -1.43 3.85
CA TRP A 853 -34.71 -0.53 2.77
C TRP A 853 -35.83 -1.16 1.93
N TYR A 854 -35.79 -2.48 1.76
CA TYR A 854 -36.77 -3.23 0.98
C TYR A 854 -37.89 -3.84 1.82
N SER A 855 -37.93 -3.56 3.14
CA SER A 855 -39.03 -3.99 4.00
C SER A 855 -40.37 -3.41 3.52
N GLN A 856 -41.46 -4.12 3.82
CA GLN A 856 -42.80 -3.72 3.37
C GLN A 856 -43.18 -2.32 3.88
N LYS A 857 -42.92 -2.01 5.15
CA LYS A 857 -43.19 -0.69 5.73
C LYS A 857 -42.37 0.43 5.10
N ALA A 858 -41.08 0.21 4.85
CA ALA A 858 -40.21 1.20 4.20
C ALA A 858 -40.65 1.46 2.76
N ARG A 859 -41.00 0.41 2.01
CA ARG A 859 -41.54 0.53 0.65
C ARG A 859 -42.86 1.29 0.63
N LYS A 860 -43.78 0.98 1.56
CA LYS A 860 -45.07 1.68 1.68
C LYS A 860 -44.91 3.15 2.06
N TYR A 861 -44.03 3.46 3.00
CA TYR A 861 -43.69 4.85 3.31
C TYR A 861 -43.19 5.60 2.07
N ARG A 862 -42.26 5.02 1.30
CA ARG A 862 -41.77 5.64 0.06
C ARG A 862 -42.85 5.80 -1.00
N GLU A 863 -43.75 4.84 -1.14
CA GLU A 863 -44.91 4.93 -2.04
C GLU A 863 -45.83 6.11 -1.64
N ILE A 864 -46.19 6.20 -0.36
CA ILE A 864 -47.07 7.25 0.19
C ILE A 864 -46.41 8.63 0.05
N MET A 865 -45.11 8.73 0.31
CA MET A 865 -44.37 10.00 0.31
C MET A 865 -43.79 10.37 -1.08
N GLY A 866 -43.92 9.51 -2.09
CA GLY A 866 -43.37 9.74 -3.44
C GLY A 866 -41.84 9.70 -3.53
N ILE A 867 -41.18 8.86 -2.73
CA ILE A 867 -39.71 8.72 -2.67
C ILE A 867 -39.22 7.60 -3.60
N SER A 868 -38.13 7.83 -4.33
CA SER A 868 -37.53 6.82 -5.23
C SER A 868 -36.85 5.67 -4.48
N ASP A 869 -37.02 4.44 -4.96
CA ASP A 869 -36.32 3.26 -4.43
C ASP A 869 -34.79 3.28 -4.67
N ASN A 870 -34.31 4.09 -5.62
CA ASN A 870 -32.90 4.10 -6.03
C ASN A 870 -31.99 4.95 -5.12
N TRP A 871 -32.54 5.66 -4.13
CA TRP A 871 -31.74 6.40 -3.15
C TRP A 871 -30.88 5.47 -2.29
N GLY A 872 -31.46 4.34 -1.87
CA GLY A 872 -30.82 3.43 -0.94
C GLY A 872 -30.62 4.00 0.46
N THR A 873 -29.80 3.34 1.25
CA THR A 873 -29.51 3.74 2.65
C THR A 873 -28.03 3.55 2.97
N ALA A 874 -27.47 4.50 3.72
CA ALA A 874 -26.20 4.33 4.41
C ALA A 874 -26.42 3.63 5.75
N VAL A 875 -25.35 3.10 6.33
CA VAL A 875 -25.37 2.45 7.65
C VAL A 875 -24.34 3.11 8.55
N THR A 876 -24.81 3.78 9.60
CA THR A 876 -23.98 4.36 10.64
C THR A 876 -23.68 3.31 11.71
N VAL A 877 -22.40 3.02 11.91
CA VAL A 877 -21.89 2.14 12.98
C VAL A 877 -21.20 3.03 14.01
N GLN A 878 -21.64 3.02 15.26
CA GLN A 878 -21.12 3.90 16.32
C GLN A 878 -20.94 3.16 17.64
N ALA A 879 -19.99 3.60 18.45
CA ALA A 879 -19.85 3.15 19.83
C ALA A 879 -21.17 3.40 20.61
N MET A 880 -21.60 2.41 21.40
CA MET A 880 -22.77 2.54 22.25
C MET A 880 -22.51 3.55 23.38
N ILE A 881 -23.53 4.38 23.63
CA ILE A 881 -23.67 5.20 24.84
C ILE A 881 -24.95 4.73 25.54
N TYR A 882 -24.91 4.50 26.85
CA TYR A 882 -25.96 3.81 27.58
C TYR A 882 -26.83 4.76 28.41
N GLY A 883 -28.03 5.10 27.91
CA GLY A 883 -29.03 5.84 28.70
C GLY A 883 -29.73 5.01 29.79
N ASN A 884 -29.45 3.71 29.84
CA ASN A 884 -30.03 2.74 30.76
C ASN A 884 -29.02 2.14 31.76
N LEU A 885 -27.86 2.77 31.92
CA LEU A 885 -26.79 2.28 32.79
C LEU A 885 -27.22 2.30 34.26
N ASP A 886 -27.66 3.46 34.75
CA ASP A 886 -28.05 3.68 36.14
C ASP A 886 -29.12 4.78 36.27
N THR A 887 -29.29 5.31 37.48
CA THR A 887 -30.28 6.38 37.78
C THR A 887 -29.85 7.78 37.33
N ASP A 888 -28.56 7.99 37.08
CA ASP A 888 -27.99 9.27 36.63
C ASP A 888 -27.78 9.28 35.10
N SER A 889 -28.27 8.22 34.43
CA SER A 889 -28.23 8.04 32.99
C SER A 889 -29.62 8.16 32.35
N GLY A 890 -29.66 8.63 31.11
CA GLY A 890 -30.92 8.79 30.39
C GLY A 890 -30.76 9.10 28.91
N SER A 891 -31.88 9.24 28.22
CA SER A 891 -31.93 9.61 26.81
C SER A 891 -33.10 10.55 26.54
N GLY A 892 -32.97 11.39 25.51
CA GLY A 892 -34.01 12.35 25.17
C GLY A 892 -33.93 12.85 23.74
N VAL A 893 -34.98 13.56 23.36
CA VAL A 893 -35.11 14.27 22.09
C VAL A 893 -35.41 15.73 22.42
N ALA A 894 -34.59 16.64 21.91
CA ALA A 894 -34.67 18.07 22.11
C ALA A 894 -34.92 18.79 20.78
N PHE A 895 -35.98 19.57 20.72
CA PHE A 895 -36.17 20.61 19.72
C PHE A 895 -35.52 21.90 20.20
N THR A 896 -34.80 22.58 19.32
CA THR A 896 -34.18 23.86 19.65
C THR A 896 -35.20 25.00 19.76
N HIS A 897 -36.40 24.81 19.19
CA HIS A 897 -37.51 25.75 19.23
C HIS A 897 -38.78 25.07 19.73
N ASN A 898 -39.73 25.85 20.25
CA ASN A 898 -41.04 25.33 20.58
C ASN A 898 -41.78 24.99 19.28
N PRO A 899 -42.12 23.72 19.02
CA PRO A 899 -42.73 23.31 17.76
C PRO A 899 -44.14 23.88 17.58
N THR A 900 -44.80 24.37 18.64
CA THR A 900 -46.18 24.90 18.58
C THR A 900 -46.25 26.42 18.40
N ARG A 901 -45.13 27.12 18.55
CA ARG A 901 -45.05 28.57 18.43
C ARG A 901 -44.41 29.00 17.12
N THR A 902 -44.64 30.25 16.77
CA THR A 902 -44.07 30.87 15.55
C THR A 902 -42.94 31.84 15.86
N ASP A 903 -42.53 31.99 17.12
CA ASP A 903 -41.37 32.81 17.48
C ASP A 903 -40.05 32.07 17.21
N ASP A 904 -39.05 32.83 16.75
CA ASP A 904 -37.73 32.32 16.32
C ASP A 904 -36.71 32.33 17.47
N ARG A 905 -37.21 32.20 18.71
CA ARG A 905 -36.37 32.18 19.91
C ARG A 905 -35.98 30.74 20.22
N ILE A 906 -34.69 30.49 20.45
CA ILE A 906 -34.23 29.22 21.03
C ILE A 906 -34.94 29.00 22.37
N SER A 907 -35.67 27.90 22.45
CA SER A 907 -36.44 27.45 23.60
C SER A 907 -36.46 25.94 23.54
N LEU A 908 -35.55 25.31 24.29
CA LEU A 908 -35.41 23.86 24.30
C LEU A 908 -36.73 23.21 24.74
N TRP A 909 -37.26 22.35 23.88
CA TRP A 909 -38.55 21.69 24.05
C TRP A 909 -38.44 20.23 23.67
N GLY A 910 -39.04 19.30 24.41
CA GLY A 910 -38.94 17.90 24.04
C GLY A 910 -39.21 16.91 25.16
N ASP A 911 -38.76 15.69 24.97
CA ASP A 911 -39.08 14.55 25.82
C ASP A 911 -37.79 13.85 26.26
N PHE A 912 -37.64 13.53 27.54
CA PHE A 912 -36.53 12.70 28.05
C PHE A 912 -37.02 11.62 29.02
N THR A 913 -36.16 10.64 29.29
CA THR A 913 -36.41 9.53 30.23
C THR A 913 -35.13 9.10 30.94
N LEU A 914 -35.28 8.53 32.14
CA LEU A 914 -34.20 8.00 32.96
C LEU A 914 -34.15 6.48 32.89
N GLY A 915 -32.94 5.90 32.90
CA GLY A 915 -32.75 4.45 32.95
C GLY A 915 -33.31 3.70 31.72
N ASN A 916 -33.42 4.36 30.57
CA ASN A 916 -33.98 3.81 29.33
C ASN A 916 -33.13 4.23 28.12
N GLN A 917 -33.17 3.44 27.06
CA GLN A 917 -32.43 3.74 25.82
C GLN A 917 -33.26 4.66 24.92
N GLY A 918 -32.59 5.37 23.99
CA GLY A 918 -33.26 6.29 23.07
C GLY A 918 -34.43 5.66 22.29
N GLU A 919 -34.34 4.36 21.97
CA GLU A 919 -35.42 3.61 21.31
C GLU A 919 -36.76 3.65 22.06
N ASP A 920 -36.72 3.71 23.39
CA ASP A 920 -37.91 3.74 24.24
C ASP A 920 -38.65 5.09 24.09
N VAL A 921 -37.89 6.18 23.89
CA VAL A 921 -38.42 7.55 23.69
C VAL A 921 -38.98 7.69 22.28
N VAL A 922 -38.14 7.47 21.26
CA VAL A 922 -38.53 7.66 19.85
C VAL A 922 -39.58 6.64 19.39
N GLY A 923 -39.58 5.44 19.99
CA GLY A 923 -40.58 4.40 19.74
C GLY A 923 -41.90 4.62 20.48
N GLY A 924 -42.00 5.61 21.37
CA GLY A 924 -43.21 5.90 22.13
C GLY A 924 -43.63 4.79 23.11
N LEU A 925 -42.68 4.00 23.59
CA LEU A 925 -42.93 2.79 24.39
C LEU A 925 -43.05 3.08 25.89
N VAL A 926 -42.52 4.22 26.34
CA VAL A 926 -42.50 4.65 27.74
C VAL A 926 -43.17 6.01 27.92
N GLN A 927 -43.52 6.32 29.16
CA GLN A 927 -43.91 7.67 29.56
C GLN A 927 -42.67 8.57 29.61
N THR A 928 -42.77 9.77 29.04
CA THR A 928 -41.67 10.74 28.94
C THR A 928 -41.87 11.94 29.86
N LEU A 929 -40.76 12.53 30.28
CA LEU A 929 -40.70 13.75 31.10
C LEU A 929 -40.34 14.96 30.23
N PRO A 930 -40.81 16.18 30.59
CA PRO A 930 -40.55 17.39 29.83
C PRO A 930 -39.09 17.84 29.89
N LEU A 931 -38.58 18.41 28.80
CA LEU A 931 -37.20 18.87 28.73
C LEU A 931 -36.97 20.17 29.53
N SER A 932 -37.81 21.19 29.37
CA SER A 932 -37.66 22.50 30.04
C SER A 932 -38.75 22.78 31.08
N GLU A 933 -38.45 23.69 32.02
CA GLU A 933 -39.42 24.19 32.99
C GLU A 933 -40.55 25.01 32.34
N GLU A 934 -40.23 25.72 31.24
CA GLU A 934 -41.24 26.42 30.42
C GLU A 934 -42.26 25.41 29.86
N GLN A 935 -41.78 24.36 29.21
CA GLN A 935 -42.62 23.28 28.67
C GLN A 935 -43.47 22.61 29.77
N ARG A 936 -42.86 22.29 30.92
CA ARG A 936 -43.55 21.61 32.01
C ARG A 936 -44.75 22.40 32.52
N ARG A 937 -44.60 23.72 32.67
CA ARG A 937 -45.65 24.63 33.14
C ARG A 937 -46.78 24.76 32.12
N GLU A 938 -46.44 24.88 30.84
CA GLU A 938 -47.41 25.03 29.75
C GLU A 938 -48.23 23.76 29.50
N ASN A 939 -47.60 22.60 29.58
CA ASN A 939 -48.29 21.32 29.43
C ASN A 939 -49.12 20.93 30.67
N GLY A 940 -49.18 21.77 31.71
CA GLY A 940 -49.96 21.51 32.93
C GLY A 940 -49.38 20.40 33.82
N ARG A 941 -48.13 19.98 33.60
CA ARG A 941 -47.45 18.87 34.31
C ARG A 941 -46.82 19.33 35.63
N LYS A 942 -47.66 19.86 36.54
CA LYS A 942 -47.19 20.56 37.76
C LYS A 942 -46.40 19.68 38.73
N ASP A 943 -46.70 18.38 38.78
CA ASP A 943 -46.12 17.44 39.73
C ASP A 943 -44.96 16.60 39.15
N GLU A 944 -44.60 16.79 37.88
CA GLU A 944 -43.46 16.12 37.23
C GLU A 944 -42.15 16.93 37.40
N ILE A 945 -41.00 16.28 37.20
CA ILE A 945 -39.68 16.94 37.09
C ILE A 945 -39.38 17.28 35.60
N SER A 946 -38.49 18.24 35.36
CA SER A 946 -37.94 18.52 34.02
C SER A 946 -36.44 18.22 33.93
N PHE A 947 -35.92 18.05 32.71
CA PHE A 947 -34.48 17.86 32.47
C PHE A 947 -33.69 19.08 32.97
N GLU A 948 -34.18 20.30 32.69
CA GLU A 948 -33.62 21.56 33.19
C GLU A 948 -33.50 21.59 34.72
N SER A 949 -34.53 21.12 35.45
CA SER A 949 -34.54 21.13 36.91
C SER A 949 -33.62 20.07 37.53
N GLN A 950 -33.50 18.92 36.88
CA GLN A 950 -32.79 17.76 37.43
C GLN A 950 -31.31 17.74 37.02
N PHE A 951 -31.00 18.14 35.78
CA PHE A 951 -29.65 18.13 35.19
C PHE A 951 -29.30 19.51 34.60
N PRO A 952 -29.17 20.55 35.44
CA PRO A 952 -29.00 21.92 34.96
C PRO A 952 -27.72 22.14 34.13
N GLN A 953 -26.63 21.42 34.44
CA GLN A 953 -25.38 21.50 33.69
C GLN A 953 -25.53 20.92 32.27
N LEU A 954 -26.14 19.72 32.16
CA LEU A 954 -26.42 19.10 30.87
C LEU A 954 -27.39 19.91 30.03
N PHE A 955 -28.42 20.49 30.65
CA PHE A 955 -29.37 21.37 29.96
C PHE A 955 -28.68 22.63 29.44
N ALA A 956 -27.81 23.25 30.23
CA ALA A 956 -27.01 24.39 29.78
C ALA A 956 -26.13 24.01 28.58
N ARG A 957 -25.46 22.85 28.65
CA ARG A 957 -24.63 22.35 27.53
C ARG A 957 -25.45 22.07 26.27
N LEU A 958 -26.64 21.48 26.39
CA LEU A 958 -27.56 21.32 25.24
C LEU A 958 -27.99 22.67 24.64
N ASN A 959 -28.22 23.68 25.49
CA ASN A 959 -28.59 25.01 25.03
C ASN A 959 -27.42 25.71 24.30
N GLU A 960 -26.20 25.57 24.80
CA GLU A 960 -24.99 26.04 24.11
C GLU A 960 -24.83 25.39 22.73
N ILE A 961 -25.04 24.08 22.63
CA ILE A 961 -25.00 23.36 21.35
C ILE A 961 -26.08 23.91 20.40
N ALA A 962 -27.30 24.15 20.89
CA ALA A 962 -28.37 24.74 20.09
C ALA A 962 -28.02 26.16 19.59
N GLU A 963 -27.45 26.99 20.46
CA GLU A 963 -27.00 28.35 20.12
C GLU A 963 -25.86 28.32 19.09
N GLN A 964 -24.87 27.43 19.27
CA GLN A 964 -23.78 27.22 18.33
C GLN A 964 -24.33 26.83 16.95
N LEU A 965 -25.19 25.82 16.87
CA LEU A 965 -25.74 25.35 15.60
C LEU A 965 -26.54 26.43 14.86
N ILE A 966 -27.42 27.13 15.57
CA ILE A 966 -28.36 28.06 14.93
C ILE A 966 -27.72 29.43 14.69
N TYR A 967 -27.17 30.05 15.73
CA TYR A 967 -26.71 31.43 15.65
C TYR A 967 -25.31 31.55 15.07
N GLU A 968 -24.40 30.61 15.36
CA GLU A 968 -23.01 30.69 14.87
C GLU A 968 -22.85 29.99 13.51
N GLN A 969 -23.48 28.83 13.33
CA GLN A 969 -23.33 28.00 12.14
C GLN A 969 -24.45 28.19 11.11
N GLY A 970 -25.51 28.93 11.46
CA GLY A 970 -26.60 29.26 10.55
C GLY A 970 -27.52 28.09 10.19
N TRP A 971 -27.60 27.06 11.04
CA TRP A 971 -28.53 25.96 10.85
C TRP A 971 -29.96 26.45 11.10
N GLY A 972 -30.93 25.80 10.45
CA GLY A 972 -32.34 25.99 10.82
C GLY A 972 -32.64 25.43 12.22
N PRO A 973 -33.86 25.62 12.75
CA PRO A 973 -34.30 24.93 13.96
C PRO A 973 -34.06 23.40 13.87
N GLN A 974 -33.53 22.79 14.93
CA GLN A 974 -33.04 21.40 14.95
C GLN A 974 -33.81 20.53 15.95
N GLU A 975 -34.02 19.28 15.57
CA GLU A 975 -34.37 18.16 16.43
C GLU A 975 -33.10 17.36 16.71
N ILE A 976 -32.78 17.21 17.99
CA ILE A 976 -31.53 16.63 18.49
C ILE A 976 -31.87 15.41 19.35
N GLU A 977 -31.37 14.23 18.97
CA GLU A 977 -31.39 13.05 19.84
C GLU A 977 -30.11 13.02 20.67
N PHE A 978 -30.24 12.90 21.99
CA PHE A 978 -29.12 12.90 22.92
C PHE A 978 -29.25 11.79 23.97
N THR A 979 -28.09 11.36 24.48
CA THR A 979 -27.99 10.41 25.59
C THR A 979 -26.97 10.94 26.58
N PHE A 980 -27.21 10.71 27.87
CA PHE A 980 -26.26 11.04 28.93
C PHE A 980 -26.01 9.85 29.85
N GLN A 981 -24.75 9.67 30.27
CA GLN A 981 -24.29 8.59 31.17
C GLN A 981 -23.86 9.08 32.55
N SER A 982 -23.84 10.40 32.76
CA SER A 982 -23.56 11.03 34.03
C SER A 982 -24.29 12.38 34.07
N ASP A 983 -24.28 13.01 35.24
CA ASP A 983 -24.78 14.37 35.46
C ASP A 983 -23.78 15.47 35.03
N THR A 984 -22.63 15.10 34.45
CA THR A 984 -21.55 16.02 34.02
C THR A 984 -21.55 16.24 32.51
N GLU A 985 -21.03 17.39 32.06
CA GLU A 985 -21.03 17.77 30.64
C GLU A 985 -20.32 16.74 29.73
N GLU A 986 -19.28 16.07 30.24
CA GLU A 986 -18.57 15.01 29.50
C GLU A 986 -19.43 13.75 29.27
N GLY A 987 -20.48 13.58 30.08
CA GLY A 987 -21.43 12.48 29.95
C GLY A 987 -22.47 12.68 28.86
N LEU A 988 -22.59 13.88 28.25
CA LEU A 988 -23.58 14.21 27.23
C LEU A 988 -23.09 13.89 25.82
N PHE A 989 -23.86 13.11 25.08
CA PHE A 989 -23.57 12.76 23.70
C PHE A 989 -24.74 13.07 22.77
N ILE A 990 -24.44 13.67 21.63
CA ILE A 990 -25.39 13.90 20.54
C ILE A 990 -25.34 12.70 19.59
N LEU A 991 -26.49 12.03 19.44
CA LEU A 991 -26.63 10.82 18.64
C LEU A 991 -27.19 11.09 17.25
N GLN A 992 -27.89 12.22 17.07
CA GLN A 992 -28.48 12.67 15.81
C GLN A 992 -28.86 14.14 15.91
N SER A 993 -28.79 14.85 14.79
CA SER A 993 -29.46 16.14 14.60
C SER A 993 -30.14 16.14 13.25
N MET A 994 -31.30 16.77 13.12
CA MET A 994 -31.98 17.01 11.85
C MET A 994 -32.87 18.24 11.90
N ASP A 995 -33.19 18.80 10.73
CA ASP A 995 -34.09 19.96 10.66
C ASP A 995 -35.47 19.65 11.27
N MET A 996 -35.94 20.56 12.13
CA MET A 996 -37.29 20.51 12.66
C MET A 996 -38.31 20.71 11.55
N THR A 997 -39.36 19.90 11.57
CA THR A 997 -40.53 20.18 10.73
C THR A 997 -41.40 21.25 11.43
N LEU A 998 -41.23 22.52 11.05
CA LEU A 998 -41.92 23.66 11.67
C LEU A 998 -43.45 23.57 11.56
N ARG A 999 -44.20 23.77 12.67
CA ARG A 999 -45.67 23.76 12.71
C ARG A 999 -46.25 25.13 12.40
N ALA A 1000 -46.47 25.39 11.11
CA ALA A 1000 -46.92 26.69 10.60
C ALA A 1000 -48.41 26.77 10.20
N ARG A 1001 -49.33 26.03 10.84
CA ARG A 1001 -50.76 26.13 10.47
C ARG A 1001 -51.39 27.43 11.00
N ARG A 1002 -51.75 28.33 10.07
CA ARG A 1002 -52.43 29.62 10.33
C ARG A 1002 -53.90 29.48 10.74
N SER A 1003 -54.54 28.36 10.39
CA SER A 1003 -55.94 28.05 10.71
C SER A 1003 -56.06 26.66 11.28
N TYR A 1004 -56.83 26.51 12.36
CA TYR A 1004 -57.09 25.21 12.97
C TYR A 1004 -58.55 25.09 13.39
N SER A 1005 -59.00 23.85 13.46
CA SER A 1005 -60.34 23.49 13.93
C SER A 1005 -60.40 23.54 15.46
N VAL A 1006 -61.46 24.11 16.02
CA VAL A 1006 -61.79 24.05 17.45
C VAL A 1006 -63.24 23.59 17.61
N PHE A 1007 -63.55 22.94 18.74
CA PHE A 1007 -64.93 22.57 19.01
C PHE A 1007 -65.80 23.83 19.24
N ALA A 1008 -67.02 23.81 18.71
CA ALA A 1008 -68.02 24.82 19.02
C ALA A 1008 -68.38 24.73 20.51
N PRO A 1009 -68.52 25.86 21.24
CA PRO A 1009 -68.86 25.83 22.66
C PRO A 1009 -70.24 25.18 22.92
N SER A 1010 -70.30 24.20 23.82
CA SER A 1010 -71.55 23.53 24.24
C SER A 1010 -71.60 23.39 25.76
N LEU A 1011 -72.79 23.55 26.37
CA LEU A 1011 -73.00 23.33 27.81
C LEU A 1011 -72.87 21.85 28.22
N GLU A 1012 -72.86 20.92 27.27
CA GLU A 1012 -72.71 19.48 27.51
C GLU A 1012 -71.24 18.99 27.41
N GLN A 1013 -70.31 19.84 26.96
CA GLN A 1013 -68.90 19.47 26.75
C GLN A 1013 -68.18 19.05 28.04
N ASP A 1014 -68.39 19.77 29.15
CA ASP A 1014 -67.74 19.46 30.43
C ASP A 1014 -68.16 18.09 30.98
N LYS A 1015 -69.37 17.62 30.65
CA LYS A 1015 -69.88 16.30 31.09
C LYS A 1015 -69.40 15.15 30.23
N ALA A 1016 -68.91 15.43 29.03
CA ALA A 1016 -68.47 14.43 28.05
C ALA A 1016 -66.94 14.34 27.93
N TYR A 1017 -66.21 15.16 28.70
CA TYR A 1017 -64.77 15.08 28.77
C TYR A 1017 -64.33 13.72 29.33
N LEU A 1018 -63.53 12.99 28.55
CA LEU A 1018 -63.08 11.65 28.88
C LEU A 1018 -61.65 11.61 29.44
N GLY A 1019 -60.83 12.59 29.07
CA GLY A 1019 -59.42 12.64 29.47
C GLY A 1019 -58.60 13.58 28.61
N ASN A 1020 -57.30 13.62 28.90
CA ASN A 1020 -56.31 14.39 28.13
C ASN A 1020 -55.14 13.50 27.71
N GLY A 1021 -54.56 13.80 26.55
CA GLY A 1021 -53.26 13.30 26.12
C GLY A 1021 -52.32 14.46 25.75
N ILE A 1022 -51.36 14.19 24.89
CA ILE A 1022 -50.42 15.15 24.31
C ILE A 1022 -50.89 15.46 22.88
N GLY A 1023 -51.28 16.72 22.63
CA GLY A 1023 -51.61 17.18 21.29
C GLY A 1023 -50.38 17.29 20.41
N VAL A 1024 -50.36 16.56 19.30
CA VAL A 1024 -49.24 16.52 18.35
C VAL A 1024 -49.51 17.39 17.13
N SER A 1025 -50.65 17.18 16.49
CA SER A 1025 -50.96 17.77 15.18
C SER A 1025 -52.46 17.89 14.95
N GLY A 1026 -52.87 18.85 14.13
CA GLY A 1026 -54.28 19.08 13.81
C GLY A 1026 -55.01 19.99 14.81
N GLY A 1027 -56.32 19.84 14.88
CA GLY A 1027 -57.20 20.56 15.81
C GLY A 1027 -58.38 19.68 16.19
N ALA A 1028 -59.51 20.28 16.58
CA ALA A 1028 -60.73 19.55 16.87
C ALA A 1028 -61.21 18.70 15.68
N LEU A 1029 -61.41 17.41 15.89
CA LEU A 1029 -61.95 16.44 14.94
C LEU A 1029 -62.93 15.51 15.65
N SER A 1030 -64.09 15.27 15.03
CA SER A 1030 -65.14 14.37 15.51
C SER A 1030 -65.30 13.25 14.49
N GLY A 1031 -65.05 12.01 14.91
CA GLY A 1031 -65.00 10.86 14.01
C GLY A 1031 -65.38 9.55 14.69
N ARG A 1032 -65.40 8.47 13.92
CA ARG A 1032 -65.68 7.11 14.42
C ARG A 1032 -64.40 6.44 14.88
N ALA A 1033 -64.45 5.75 16.01
CA ALA A 1033 -63.36 4.91 16.50
C ALA A 1033 -63.16 3.70 15.56
N VAL A 1034 -61.91 3.44 15.19
CA VAL A 1034 -61.47 2.26 14.42
C VAL A 1034 -60.14 1.76 14.98
N PHE A 1035 -59.85 0.47 14.85
CA PHE A 1035 -58.69 -0.18 15.47
C PHE A 1035 -57.75 -0.84 14.47
N ASN A 1036 -58.21 -1.13 13.25
CA ASN A 1036 -57.43 -1.82 12.22
C ASN A 1036 -57.79 -1.33 10.81
N LEU A 1037 -57.01 -1.76 9.81
CA LEU A 1037 -57.19 -1.35 8.41
C LEU A 1037 -58.54 -1.81 7.81
N GLU A 1038 -59.00 -3.02 8.14
CA GLU A 1038 -60.27 -3.55 7.65
C GLU A 1038 -61.46 -2.69 8.10
N GLU A 1039 -61.43 -2.20 9.34
CA GLU A 1039 -62.43 -1.29 9.88
C GLU A 1039 -62.34 0.10 9.22
N ILE A 1040 -61.14 0.61 8.95
CA ILE A 1040 -60.96 1.87 8.22
C ILE A 1040 -61.61 1.79 6.84
N GLU A 1041 -61.36 0.72 6.10
CA GLU A 1041 -61.97 0.49 4.78
C GLU A 1041 -63.49 0.31 4.89
N HIS A 1042 -63.95 -0.49 5.85
CA HIS A 1042 -65.37 -0.78 6.06
C HIS A 1042 -66.19 0.48 6.36
N TYR A 1043 -65.77 1.25 7.37
CA TYR A 1043 -66.47 2.48 7.77
C TYR A 1043 -66.25 3.62 6.77
N GLY A 1044 -65.08 3.69 6.13
CA GLY A 1044 -64.83 4.66 5.05
C GLY A 1044 -65.76 4.45 3.85
N HIS A 1045 -66.07 3.19 3.51
CA HIS A 1045 -67.03 2.88 2.45
C HIS A 1045 -68.50 3.08 2.88
N GLN A 1046 -68.86 2.71 4.11
CA GLN A 1046 -70.24 2.86 4.60
C GLN A 1046 -70.62 4.31 4.94
N HIS A 1047 -69.67 5.07 5.45
CA HIS A 1047 -69.86 6.44 5.90
C HIS A 1047 -68.77 7.38 5.35
N PRO A 1048 -68.77 7.68 4.03
CA PRO A 1048 -67.70 8.45 3.38
C PRO A 1048 -67.56 9.90 3.87
N SER A 1049 -68.51 10.37 4.68
CA SER A 1049 -68.57 11.73 5.22
C SER A 1049 -68.14 11.82 6.68
N ASP A 1050 -68.00 10.68 7.37
CA ASP A 1050 -67.55 10.64 8.76
C ASP A 1050 -66.03 10.50 8.78
N SER A 1051 -65.35 11.28 9.62
CA SER A 1051 -63.92 11.10 9.85
C SER A 1051 -63.66 9.82 10.66
N LEU A 1052 -62.48 9.22 10.49
CA LEU A 1052 -62.07 8.00 11.17
C LEU A 1052 -60.90 8.26 12.13
N ILE A 1053 -61.05 7.83 13.38
CA ILE A 1053 -60.07 7.98 14.46
C ILE A 1053 -59.48 6.60 14.76
N LEU A 1054 -58.23 6.38 14.35
CA LEU A 1054 -57.47 5.18 14.66
C LEU A 1054 -57.05 5.19 16.13
N ILE A 1055 -57.49 4.20 16.90
CA ILE A 1055 -57.19 4.06 18.33
C ILE A 1055 -56.20 2.91 18.52
N ARG A 1056 -55.03 3.20 19.11
CA ARG A 1056 -53.97 2.21 19.35
C ARG A 1056 -53.40 2.25 20.76
N SER A 1057 -52.82 1.15 21.21
CA SER A 1057 -52.15 1.07 22.51
C SER A 1057 -50.90 1.96 22.54
N ASP A 1058 -50.08 1.83 21.51
CA ASP A 1058 -48.88 2.61 21.22
C ASP A 1058 -48.88 3.03 19.75
N THR A 1059 -47.99 3.96 19.39
CA THR A 1059 -47.88 4.43 18.00
C THR A 1059 -46.63 3.82 17.39
N VAL A 1060 -46.80 2.77 16.58
CA VAL A 1060 -45.67 2.08 15.95
C VAL A 1060 -45.58 2.41 14.47
N PRO A 1061 -44.36 2.56 13.91
CA PRO A 1061 -44.16 2.80 12.48
C PRO A 1061 -44.74 1.72 11.55
N ASP A 1062 -44.98 0.52 12.09
CA ASP A 1062 -45.56 -0.60 11.35
C ASP A 1062 -46.99 -0.27 10.87
N ASP A 1063 -47.66 0.67 11.53
CA ASP A 1063 -49.03 1.12 11.22
C ASP A 1063 -49.09 2.21 10.13
N ILE A 1064 -48.02 2.42 9.34
CA ILE A 1064 -47.97 3.51 8.35
C ILE A 1064 -49.15 3.50 7.38
N THR A 1065 -49.67 2.31 7.05
CA THR A 1065 -50.81 2.15 6.13
C THR A 1065 -52.10 2.63 6.79
N GLU A 1066 -52.34 2.20 8.03
CA GLU A 1066 -53.47 2.57 8.87
C GLU A 1066 -53.45 4.07 9.18
N ILE A 1067 -52.29 4.59 9.57
CA ILE A 1067 -52.06 6.02 9.86
C ILE A 1067 -52.35 6.87 8.62
N SER A 1068 -51.90 6.42 7.44
CA SER A 1068 -52.16 7.14 6.19
C SER A 1068 -53.64 7.12 5.82
N ALA A 1069 -54.34 6.01 6.07
CA ALA A 1069 -55.75 5.81 5.73
C ALA A 1069 -56.73 6.48 6.70
N ALA A 1070 -56.38 6.63 7.99
CA ALA A 1070 -57.23 7.30 8.99
C ALA A 1070 -57.14 8.84 8.91
N ASP A 1071 -58.12 9.56 9.46
CA ASP A 1071 -58.10 11.04 9.54
C ASP A 1071 -57.43 11.53 10.82
N ALA A 1072 -57.47 10.68 11.85
CA ALA A 1072 -56.99 10.99 13.18
C ALA A 1072 -56.40 9.78 13.90
N ILE A 1073 -55.55 10.04 14.88
CA ILE A 1073 -54.89 9.03 15.71
C ILE A 1073 -55.07 9.39 17.18
N LEU A 1074 -55.42 8.40 18.00
CA LEU A 1074 -55.44 8.46 19.45
C LEU A 1074 -54.65 7.28 20.02
N SER A 1075 -53.66 7.53 20.87
CA SER A 1075 -52.91 6.45 21.54
C SER A 1075 -52.79 6.59 23.05
N ALA A 1076 -52.62 5.44 23.72
CA ALA A 1076 -52.44 5.40 25.18
C ALA A 1076 -51.01 5.78 25.59
N ARG A 1077 -50.02 5.36 24.79
CA ARG A 1077 -48.58 5.64 25.01
C ARG A 1077 -47.99 6.45 23.87
N GLY A 1078 -46.85 7.09 24.13
CA GLY A 1078 -46.10 7.88 23.15
C GLY A 1078 -45.91 9.34 23.56
N GLY A 1079 -44.74 9.89 23.24
CA GLY A 1079 -44.42 11.31 23.37
C GLY A 1079 -44.67 12.10 22.08
N ALA A 1080 -44.56 13.43 22.16
CA ALA A 1080 -44.74 14.32 21.00
C ALA A 1080 -43.64 14.14 19.93
N THR A 1081 -42.51 13.54 20.33
CA THR A 1081 -41.33 13.23 19.51
C THR A 1081 -41.29 11.79 19.01
N SER A 1082 -42.32 10.98 19.28
CA SER A 1082 -42.36 9.60 18.79
C SER A 1082 -42.43 9.53 17.27
N HIS A 1083 -41.82 8.51 16.66
CA HIS A 1083 -41.76 8.39 15.19
C HIS A 1083 -43.13 8.45 14.53
N ALA A 1084 -44.13 7.76 15.08
CA ALA A 1084 -45.47 7.76 14.53
C ALA A 1084 -46.22 9.09 14.76
N ALA A 1085 -45.93 9.82 15.84
CA ALA A 1085 -46.39 11.21 16.01
C ALA A 1085 -45.80 12.15 14.94
N ILE A 1086 -44.51 12.01 14.63
CA ILE A 1086 -43.84 12.75 13.56
C ILE A 1086 -44.43 12.41 12.19
N VAL A 1087 -44.66 11.13 11.91
CA VAL A 1087 -45.29 10.65 10.66
C VAL A 1087 -46.72 11.18 10.53
N ALA A 1088 -47.53 11.12 11.60
CA ALA A 1088 -48.89 11.65 11.60
C ALA A 1088 -48.92 13.15 11.29
N TYR A 1089 -47.96 13.90 11.85
CA TYR A 1089 -47.78 15.31 11.56
C TYR A 1089 -47.38 15.57 10.10
N GLN A 1090 -46.42 14.81 9.55
CA GLN A 1090 -46.02 14.89 8.14
C GLN A 1090 -47.16 14.56 7.17
N LEU A 1091 -48.04 13.64 7.54
CA LEU A 1091 -49.25 13.27 6.81
C LEU A 1091 -50.46 14.16 7.13
N GLU A 1092 -50.25 15.25 7.90
CA GLU A 1092 -51.26 16.26 8.21
C GLU A 1092 -52.49 15.75 8.99
N LYS A 1093 -52.36 14.62 9.70
CA LYS A 1093 -53.42 13.97 10.48
C LYS A 1093 -53.65 14.67 11.82
N THR A 1094 -54.86 14.58 12.37
CA THR A 1094 -55.13 15.02 13.75
C THR A 1094 -54.63 13.97 14.72
N CYS A 1095 -53.73 14.31 15.65
CA CYS A 1095 -53.04 13.31 16.47
C CYS A 1095 -52.97 13.72 17.95
N VAL A 1096 -53.40 12.81 18.81
CA VAL A 1096 -53.27 12.88 20.28
C VAL A 1096 -52.61 11.59 20.76
N VAL A 1097 -51.50 11.71 21.48
CA VAL A 1097 -50.73 10.56 21.98
C VAL A 1097 -50.57 10.58 23.49
N GLY A 1098 -50.16 9.47 24.11
CA GLY A 1098 -49.80 9.46 25.53
C GLY A 1098 -50.98 9.68 26.49
N CYS A 1099 -52.19 9.26 26.11
CA CYS A 1099 -53.34 9.29 27.02
C CYS A 1099 -53.25 8.13 28.03
N ALA A 1100 -52.57 8.35 29.16
CA ALA A 1100 -52.23 7.31 30.13
C ALA A 1100 -53.45 6.54 30.72
N GLU A 1101 -54.64 7.14 30.73
CA GLU A 1101 -55.88 6.51 31.21
C GLU A 1101 -56.57 5.63 30.15
N LEU A 1102 -56.12 5.70 28.89
CA LEU A 1102 -56.68 4.92 27.79
C LEU A 1102 -56.22 3.46 27.87
N GLN A 1103 -57.17 2.54 27.94
CA GLN A 1103 -56.92 1.10 27.85
C GLN A 1103 -57.47 0.57 26.54
N VAL A 1104 -56.62 -0.04 25.71
CA VAL A 1104 -56.98 -0.49 24.37
C VAL A 1104 -56.88 -2.02 24.29
N TRP A 1105 -57.90 -2.66 23.71
CA TRP A 1105 -57.91 -4.08 23.38
C TRP A 1105 -58.18 -4.23 21.89
N GLU A 1106 -57.13 -4.13 21.08
CA GLU A 1106 -57.19 -4.06 19.62
C GLU A 1106 -57.83 -5.32 19.00
N SER A 1107 -57.52 -6.50 19.53
CA SER A 1107 -58.12 -7.78 19.10
C SER A 1107 -59.61 -7.90 19.38
N GLU A 1108 -60.16 -7.07 20.27
CA GLU A 1108 -61.57 -7.00 20.62
C GLU A 1108 -62.26 -5.75 20.04
N SER A 1109 -61.54 -4.93 19.26
CA SER A 1109 -62.00 -3.67 18.67
C SER A 1109 -62.71 -2.75 19.67
N ARG A 1110 -62.13 -2.61 20.87
CA ARG A 1110 -62.66 -1.76 21.94
C ARG A 1110 -61.57 -1.06 22.75
N CYS A 1111 -61.91 0.08 23.34
CA CYS A 1111 -61.10 0.73 24.34
C CYS A 1111 -61.93 1.26 25.51
N ARG A 1112 -61.26 1.66 26.59
CA ARG A 1112 -61.87 2.29 27.76
C ARG A 1112 -61.12 3.57 28.14
N LEU A 1113 -61.86 4.65 28.33
CA LEU A 1113 -61.33 5.96 28.75
C LEU A 1113 -62.36 6.70 29.60
N GLY A 1114 -61.94 7.34 30.70
CA GLY A 1114 -62.86 8.11 31.56
C GLY A 1114 -64.01 7.28 32.14
N GLY A 1115 -63.85 5.96 32.24
CA GLY A 1115 -64.91 5.03 32.65
C GLY A 1115 -65.88 4.58 31.56
N HIS A 1116 -65.79 5.13 30.33
CA HIS A 1116 -66.61 4.77 29.18
C HIS A 1116 -65.95 3.67 28.34
N GLU A 1117 -66.73 2.69 27.87
CA GLU A 1117 -66.30 1.72 26.85
C GLU A 1117 -66.66 2.27 25.46
N ILE A 1118 -65.70 2.29 24.55
CA ILE A 1118 -65.83 2.78 23.16
C ILE A 1118 -65.53 1.60 22.24
N ARG A 1119 -66.41 1.33 21.28
CA ARG A 1119 -66.27 0.25 20.29
C ARG A 1119 -66.06 0.79 18.89
N ALA A 1120 -65.63 -0.08 17.98
CA ALA A 1120 -65.53 0.26 16.57
C ALA A 1120 -66.86 0.86 16.05
N GLY A 1121 -66.76 2.01 15.37
CA GLY A 1121 -67.88 2.77 14.83
C GLY A 1121 -68.49 3.82 15.77
N ASP A 1122 -68.19 3.80 17.08
CA ASP A 1122 -68.68 4.80 18.03
C ASP A 1122 -68.04 6.17 17.78
N PHE A 1123 -68.79 7.25 18.02
CA PHE A 1123 -68.28 8.60 17.84
C PHE A 1123 -67.40 9.05 19.01
N LEU A 1124 -66.23 9.57 18.66
CA LEU A 1124 -65.27 10.18 19.56
C LEU A 1124 -64.84 11.54 18.98
N SER A 1125 -64.51 12.48 19.84
CA SER A 1125 -64.03 13.80 19.43
C SER A 1125 -62.70 14.09 20.11
N ILE A 1126 -61.66 14.44 19.34
CA ILE A 1126 -60.32 14.73 19.85
C ILE A 1126 -59.84 16.11 19.41
N ASP A 1127 -59.08 16.81 20.25
CA ASP A 1127 -58.36 18.02 19.90
C ASP A 1127 -56.86 17.74 19.78
N GLY A 1128 -56.37 17.66 18.54
CA GLY A 1128 -54.96 17.42 18.24
C GLY A 1128 -53.99 18.54 18.67
N ARG A 1129 -54.49 19.69 19.12
CA ARG A 1129 -53.66 20.79 19.64
C ARG A 1129 -53.62 20.80 21.17
N GLY A 1130 -54.78 20.74 21.82
CA GLY A 1130 -54.90 20.76 23.29
C GLY A 1130 -54.80 19.40 23.97
N GLY A 1131 -54.88 18.30 23.21
CA GLY A 1131 -54.87 16.92 23.71
C GLY A 1131 -56.21 16.42 24.28
N ALA A 1132 -57.24 17.26 24.31
CA ALA A 1132 -58.50 16.95 24.96
C ALA A 1132 -59.33 15.90 24.18
N ILE A 1133 -59.98 14.99 24.91
CA ILE A 1133 -60.78 13.89 24.35
C ILE A 1133 -62.19 13.94 24.94
N TYR A 1134 -63.20 13.85 24.08
CA TYR A 1134 -64.61 13.93 24.44
C TYR A 1134 -65.42 12.78 23.84
N HIS A 1135 -66.38 12.27 24.61
CA HIS A 1135 -67.32 11.26 24.15
C HIS A 1135 -68.36 11.86 23.18
N GLY A 1136 -68.63 11.17 22.07
CA GLY A 1136 -69.65 11.59 21.10
C GLY A 1136 -69.11 12.51 19.99
N ARG A 1137 -70.04 13.14 19.27
CA ARG A 1137 -69.77 13.98 18.09
C ARG A 1137 -70.07 15.45 18.40
N TYR A 1138 -69.09 16.33 18.20
CA TYR A 1138 -69.25 17.77 18.36
C TYR A 1138 -69.08 18.51 17.04
N ASP A 1139 -69.79 19.64 16.92
CA ASP A 1139 -69.59 20.57 15.82
C ASP A 1139 -68.25 21.29 15.96
N ILE A 1140 -67.62 21.53 14.81
CA ILE A 1140 -66.28 22.10 14.70
C ILE A 1140 -66.37 23.41 13.94
N LYS A 1141 -65.58 24.41 14.37
CA LYS A 1141 -65.38 25.67 13.64
C LYS A 1141 -63.90 25.90 13.36
N THR A 1142 -63.58 26.51 12.23
CA THR A 1142 -62.21 26.93 11.92
C THR A 1142 -61.92 28.29 12.53
N VAL A 1143 -60.76 28.44 13.17
CA VAL A 1143 -60.26 29.69 13.74
C VAL A 1143 -58.95 30.04 13.06
N GLU A 1144 -58.81 31.30 12.66
CA GLU A 1144 -57.55 31.87 12.16
C GLU A 1144 -56.82 32.60 13.29
N MET A 1145 -55.53 32.32 13.47
CA MET A 1145 -54.67 33.10 14.37
C MET A 1145 -54.24 34.39 13.67
N TRP A 1146 -54.69 35.54 14.16
CA TRP A 1146 -54.14 36.84 13.77
C TRP A 1146 -52.85 37.12 14.56
N GLN A 1147 -51.81 37.59 13.87
CA GLN A 1147 -50.48 37.87 14.40
C GLN A 1147 -50.47 38.87 15.56
#